data_AF-A0A2A9KAH7-F1
#
_entry.id   AF-A0A2A9KAH7-F1
#
_cell.length_a   1.000
_cell.length_b   1.000
_cell.length_c   1.000
_cell.angle_alpha   90.00
_cell.angle_beta   90.00
_cell.angle_gamma   90.00
#
_symmetry.space_group_name_H-M   'P 1'
#
loop_
_entity.id
_entity.type
_entity.pdbx_description
1 polymer ?
#
loop_
_entity_poly.entity_id
_entity_poly.type
_entity_poly.pdbx_seq_one_letter_code
_entity_poly.pdbx_strand_id
1 'polypeptide(L)'
;MKTKICSTVVLGLIGGMLAGCGSGDSSDATSASQKQIVASAKASAAPACAAAWDATIAYVGSNIASYGSVNYTANWWTQGNNPSTNNGASGSGQPWTSDGTCGTPTPTPTPTPTPTPTPTPTPTPTPGASVPGWPAYVAMGAIGGPDTTTATATSTGGNDDFGGKPVDVVFKYAGVNGNGDPGMIDPPTNAYRMTADFNSLSTTNKRAIRVAIVEYTAQMSGGQNFDDFTNGAAGLSSSNPAATYVMGRHFSSLAADAIMLASNPVRYNSQNYYGSLLMNPDLLGAIQQNGYIGSVNAALPAGTVNKAVAQAMCLMTTSRSYTNTSNPNGLGSAPYLNKTYSGTPVQILTALLADGYPEWSIDGQGDPFWNTSVNNSTGSAYSQVGAWFNACVSNPTYNTTTYPTPTFPAGFAGWVQANNWLIRTFAPKGTVTFGWQDNMWAIGSGFWLHQNLTSAQIASTFSTPVSTWLNTNAPGTISTTGTSAPDFFLFDRYEMDDSASPGAATLYNARSWDNFLSAIGQLSKANNNIPMMLWQIPGSHIPNTKETMPELFQGTAGSYVFSTAPVYFLGDSNLTSNLSNMIAGTASSTNTNTAVGSFAVACGATAYNCLTPNSTYKQYLTEYNNLSNNYNWSIDNGKLALAANNNVFAILWGGGNTTNVIKNFSNTDDHGWLANKLIQYYTSPTPVIKH
;
A
#
# COMPACT_ATOMS: atom_id res chain seq x y z
N MET A 1 -43.73 -15.26 -7.15
CA MET A 1 -44.35 -16.61 -7.01
C MET A 1 -43.32 -17.57 -6.44
N LYS A 2 -43.71 -18.35 -5.43
CA LYS A 2 -42.96 -19.45 -4.76
C LYS A 2 -42.74 -20.62 -5.75
N THR A 3 -41.68 -21.45 -5.66
CA THR A 3 -41.58 -22.72 -4.87
C THR A 3 -40.17 -23.36 -5.03
N LYS A 4 -39.41 -23.68 -3.96
CA LYS A 4 -39.26 -24.96 -3.18
C LYS A 4 -38.41 -26.09 -3.85
N ILE A 5 -37.22 -26.42 -3.30
CA ILE A 5 -36.82 -27.53 -2.36
C ILE A 5 -36.67 -28.93 -3.01
N CYS A 6 -35.50 -29.59 -2.86
CA CYS A 6 -35.34 -30.94 -2.25
C CYS A 6 -33.88 -31.45 -2.20
N SER A 7 -33.48 -31.94 -1.01
CA SER A 7 -32.29 -32.75 -0.71
C SER A 7 -32.63 -34.24 -0.76
N THR A 8 -31.65 -35.12 -1.03
CA THR A 8 -31.65 -36.50 -0.50
C THR A 8 -30.25 -37.12 -0.40
N VAL A 9 -30.05 -37.89 0.67
CA VAL A 9 -28.88 -38.65 1.16
C VAL A 9 -29.04 -40.13 0.80
N VAL A 10 -27.95 -40.89 0.58
CA VAL A 10 -27.90 -42.36 0.78
C VAL A 10 -26.51 -42.84 1.31
N LEU A 11 -26.56 -43.72 2.30
CA LEU A 11 -25.52 -44.47 3.04
C LEU A 11 -24.74 -45.53 2.22
N GLY A 12 -23.56 -45.95 2.72
CA GLY A 12 -22.90 -47.19 2.29
C GLY A 12 -21.68 -47.66 3.10
N LEU A 13 -21.95 -48.39 4.20
CA LEU A 13 -21.30 -49.62 4.74
C LEU A 13 -19.78 -49.79 5.05
N ILE A 14 -19.61 -50.59 6.11
CA ILE A 14 -18.47 -51.00 6.94
C ILE A 14 -17.67 -52.21 6.37
N GLY A 15 -16.38 -52.33 6.73
CA GLY A 15 -15.59 -53.59 6.84
C GLY A 15 -14.11 -53.27 7.16
N GLY A 16 -13.53 -53.58 8.34
CA GLY A 16 -13.05 -54.90 8.81
C GLY A 16 -11.53 -55.05 8.48
N MET A 17 -10.59 -54.81 9.40
CA MET A 17 -9.99 -55.70 10.44
C MET A 17 -8.57 -56.24 10.10
N LEU A 18 -7.69 -56.25 11.13
CA LEU A 18 -6.42 -57.00 11.34
C LEU A 18 -5.17 -56.58 10.52
N ALA A 19 -4.01 -56.19 11.10
CA ALA A 19 -3.09 -56.76 12.12
C ALA A 19 -1.84 -57.37 11.46
N GLY A 20 -0.64 -56.97 11.90
CA GLY A 20 0.63 -57.54 11.47
C GLY A 20 1.85 -56.84 12.07
N CYS A 21 2.33 -57.34 13.20
CA CYS A 21 3.62 -57.03 13.80
C CYS A 21 4.79 -57.48 12.90
N GLY A 22 5.94 -56.81 13.00
CA GLY A 22 7.19 -57.27 12.40
C GLY A 22 8.38 -56.41 12.81
N SER A 23 8.99 -56.80 13.92
CA SER A 23 10.21 -56.26 14.55
C SER A 23 11.48 -56.54 13.74
N GLY A 24 12.52 -55.71 13.93
CA GLY A 24 13.87 -55.97 13.42
C GLY A 24 14.87 -54.88 13.82
N ASP A 25 15.55 -55.10 14.94
CA ASP A 25 16.64 -54.32 15.53
C ASP A 25 17.99 -54.44 14.77
N SER A 26 18.98 -53.66 15.24
CA SER A 26 20.47 -53.78 15.15
C SER A 26 21.13 -52.78 14.18
N SER A 27 21.72 -51.66 14.60
CA SER A 27 22.95 -51.40 15.39
C SER A 27 24.26 -51.40 14.57
N ASP A 28 24.92 -50.24 14.52
CA ASP A 28 26.38 -49.97 14.64
C ASP A 28 26.70 -48.63 13.96
N ALA A 29 27.11 -47.53 14.62
CA ALA A 29 28.21 -47.22 15.54
C ALA A 29 29.48 -46.68 14.85
N THR A 30 29.86 -45.45 15.27
CA THR A 30 31.18 -44.76 15.16
C THR A 30 31.58 -44.21 13.77
N SER A 31 32.19 -43.02 13.61
CA SER A 31 33.17 -42.32 14.44
C SER A 31 33.24 -40.82 14.07
N ALA A 32 33.65 -40.00 15.05
CA ALA A 32 33.87 -38.56 14.97
C ALA A 32 35.30 -38.21 14.51
N SER A 33 35.51 -37.02 13.95
CA SER A 33 36.74 -36.26 14.18
C SER A 33 36.50 -34.74 14.11
N GLN A 34 36.98 -34.08 15.15
CA GLN A 34 36.85 -32.66 15.49
C GLN A 34 37.90 -31.82 14.73
N LYS A 35 37.57 -30.56 14.44
CA LYS A 35 38.57 -29.50 14.18
C LYS A 35 38.46 -28.40 15.22
N GLN A 36 39.61 -28.15 15.83
CA GLN A 36 39.92 -27.32 16.98
C GLN A 36 39.95 -25.83 16.61
N ILE A 37 39.31 -24.98 17.42
CA ILE A 37 39.34 -23.52 17.31
C ILE A 37 40.40 -22.98 18.29
N VAL A 38 41.30 -22.14 17.79
CA VAL A 38 42.29 -21.41 18.60
C VAL A 38 41.73 -20.01 18.89
N ALA A 39 41.52 -19.68 20.15
CA ALA A 39 41.02 -18.37 20.59
C ALA A 39 42.18 -17.35 20.65
N SER A 40 42.05 -16.25 19.90
CA SER A 40 42.77 -15.00 20.16
C SER A 40 41.86 -14.07 20.96
N ALA A 41 42.26 -13.72 22.18
CA ALA A 41 41.52 -12.76 23.01
C ALA A 41 41.65 -11.34 22.42
N LYS A 42 40.57 -10.86 21.79
CA LYS A 42 40.36 -9.43 21.54
C LYS A 42 40.01 -8.76 22.86
N ALA A 43 40.71 -7.68 23.22
CA ALA A 43 40.27 -6.77 24.27
C ALA A 43 38.86 -6.25 23.91
N SER A 44 37.88 -6.58 24.74
CA SER A 44 36.49 -6.17 24.56
C SER A 44 36.37 -4.68 24.87
N ALA A 45 35.85 -3.89 23.92
CA ALA A 45 35.53 -2.49 24.19
C ALA A 45 34.47 -2.41 25.30
N ALA A 46 34.63 -1.47 26.24
CA ALA A 46 33.65 -1.26 27.30
C ALA A 46 32.26 -0.99 26.70
N PRO A 47 31.19 -1.55 27.28
CA PRO A 47 29.83 -1.33 26.80
C PRO A 47 29.45 0.16 26.84
N ALA A 48 28.52 0.58 25.99
CA ALA A 48 28.03 1.95 25.98
C ALA A 48 27.34 2.30 27.31
N CYS A 49 27.49 3.55 27.78
CA CYS A 49 26.79 3.99 28.98
C CYS A 49 25.27 4.11 28.73
N ALA A 50 24.48 3.63 29.69
CA ALA A 50 23.03 3.86 29.76
C ALA A 50 22.72 5.35 30.05
N ALA A 51 21.44 5.72 30.07
CA ALA A 51 21.02 7.07 30.45
C ALA A 51 21.56 7.43 31.85
N ALA A 52 21.99 8.68 32.04
CA ALA A 52 22.55 9.14 33.31
C ALA A 52 21.52 8.98 34.45
N TRP A 53 21.98 8.51 35.60
CA TRP A 53 21.15 8.38 36.80
C TRP A 53 20.65 9.74 37.27
N ASP A 54 19.35 9.84 37.54
CA ASP A 54 18.67 11.02 38.05
C ASP A 54 17.99 10.70 39.38
N ALA A 55 18.26 11.51 40.41
CA ALA A 55 17.71 11.32 41.75
C ALA A 55 16.17 11.46 41.80
N THR A 56 15.56 12.12 40.82
CA THR A 56 14.11 12.38 40.76
C THR A 56 13.32 11.29 40.05
N ILE A 57 13.98 10.35 39.36
CA ILE A 57 13.35 9.26 38.62
C ILE A 57 13.26 8.01 39.51
N ALA A 58 12.11 7.35 39.50
CA ALA A 58 11.95 6.03 40.11
C ALA A 58 12.36 4.93 39.11
N TYR A 59 13.32 4.11 39.50
CA TYR A 59 13.81 2.97 38.72
C TYR A 59 13.22 1.68 39.30
N VAL A 60 12.62 0.84 38.45
CA VAL A 60 12.12 -0.49 38.82
C VAL A 60 13.14 -1.59 38.47
N GLY A 61 12.94 -2.80 39.00
CA GLY A 61 13.86 -3.92 38.76
C GLY A 61 14.24 -4.09 37.29
N SER A 62 15.53 -4.37 37.04
CA SER A 62 16.15 -4.48 35.71
C SER A 62 16.32 -3.18 34.92
N ASN A 63 15.93 -2.02 35.44
CA ASN A 63 16.29 -0.74 34.82
C ASN A 63 17.79 -0.47 34.96
N ILE A 64 18.41 0.11 33.92
CA ILE A 64 19.85 0.41 33.90
C ILE A 64 20.05 1.92 33.82
N ALA A 65 20.92 2.46 34.67
CA ALA A 65 21.35 3.85 34.64
C ALA A 65 22.88 3.94 34.74
N SER A 66 23.46 5.02 34.21
CA SER A 66 24.90 5.27 34.29
C SER A 66 25.25 6.35 35.32
N TYR A 67 26.32 6.15 36.07
CA TYR A 67 26.86 7.16 36.98
C TYR A 67 28.38 6.99 37.12
N GLY A 68 29.14 8.05 36.86
CA GLY A 68 30.61 8.01 36.97
C GLY A 68 31.27 6.99 36.03
N SER A 69 30.81 6.88 34.78
CA SER A 69 31.31 5.92 33.77
C SER A 69 31.17 4.45 34.15
N VAL A 70 30.15 4.13 34.96
CA VAL A 70 29.75 2.76 35.31
C VAL A 70 28.25 2.63 35.07
N ASN A 71 27.82 1.51 34.47
CA ASN A 71 26.40 1.16 34.39
C ASN A 71 25.98 0.39 35.64
N TYR A 72 24.76 0.65 36.11
CA TYR A 72 24.17 -0.04 37.25
C TYR A 72 22.77 -0.50 36.92
N THR A 73 22.44 -1.73 37.32
CA THR A 73 21.11 -2.32 37.21
C THR A 73 20.38 -2.20 38.54
N ALA A 74 19.15 -1.67 38.53
CA ALA A 74 18.28 -1.60 39.69
C ALA A 74 17.78 -3.01 40.08
N ASN A 75 17.94 -3.39 41.33
CA ASN A 75 17.53 -4.70 41.85
C ASN A 75 16.02 -4.75 42.14
N TRP A 76 15.42 -3.61 42.51
CA TRP A 76 13.99 -3.40 42.75
C TRP A 76 13.67 -1.90 42.65
N TRP A 77 12.46 -1.50 43.03
CA TRP A 77 12.05 -0.09 43.04
C TRP A 77 12.98 0.79 43.90
N THR A 78 13.54 1.85 43.31
CA THR A 78 14.44 2.79 43.99
C THR A 78 14.32 4.19 43.40
N GLN A 79 14.38 5.24 44.24
CA GLN A 79 14.37 6.64 43.85
C GLN A 79 15.28 7.42 44.80
N GLY A 80 16.12 8.32 44.27
CA GLY A 80 17.04 9.14 45.07
C GLY A 80 18.27 8.40 45.63
N ASN A 81 18.32 7.06 45.63
CA ASN A 81 19.51 6.31 46.04
C ASN A 81 20.60 6.34 44.95
N ASN A 82 21.69 7.07 45.21
CA ASN A 82 22.81 7.19 44.27
C ASN A 82 23.50 5.82 44.06
N PRO A 83 23.58 5.32 42.81
CA PRO A 83 24.10 3.99 42.50
C PRO A 83 25.57 3.81 42.87
N SER A 84 26.41 4.86 42.86
CA SER A 84 27.83 4.73 43.24
C SER A 84 28.05 4.42 44.73
N THR A 85 27.07 4.75 45.58
CA THR A 85 27.17 4.59 47.04
C THR A 85 26.16 3.59 47.62
N ASN A 86 25.17 3.16 46.82
CA ASN A 86 24.11 2.23 47.21
C ASN A 86 24.08 1.03 46.24
N ASN A 87 25.24 0.42 45.98
CA ASN A 87 25.33 -0.79 45.15
C ASN A 87 26.02 -1.95 45.88
N GLY A 88 25.71 -3.17 45.44
CA GLY A 88 26.37 -4.39 45.88
C GLY A 88 25.99 -5.58 44.99
N ALA A 89 26.63 -6.72 45.20
CA ALA A 89 26.29 -7.94 44.46
C ALA A 89 24.82 -8.34 44.69
N SER A 90 24.23 -9.09 43.76
CA SER A 90 22.86 -9.61 43.90
C SER A 90 22.71 -10.35 45.24
N GLY A 91 21.68 -9.98 46.01
CA GLY A 91 21.43 -10.50 47.36
C GLY A 91 22.07 -9.68 48.51
N SER A 92 22.80 -8.60 48.23
CA SER A 92 23.44 -7.75 49.25
C SER A 92 22.50 -6.79 49.99
N GLY A 93 21.22 -6.70 49.58
CA GLY A 93 20.27 -5.73 50.13
C GLY A 93 20.44 -4.29 49.61
N GLN A 94 21.33 -4.06 48.64
CA GLN A 94 21.53 -2.76 48.00
C GLN A 94 20.61 -2.57 46.77
N PRO A 95 20.07 -1.36 46.53
CA PRO A 95 19.12 -1.11 45.44
C PRO A 95 19.75 -1.21 44.04
N TRP A 96 21.07 -1.13 43.92
CA TRP A 96 21.79 -1.21 42.64
C TRP A 96 22.81 -2.36 42.62
N THR A 97 23.06 -2.90 41.43
CA THR A 97 24.18 -3.80 41.12
C THR A 97 25.05 -3.14 40.06
N SER A 98 26.37 -3.07 40.25
CA SER A 98 27.29 -2.52 39.25
C SER A 98 27.51 -3.50 38.09
N ASP A 99 27.23 -3.07 36.86
CA ASP A 99 27.42 -3.83 35.62
C ASP A 99 28.82 -3.62 35.00
N GLY A 100 29.62 -2.74 35.62
CA GLY A 100 31.00 -2.44 35.21
C GLY A 100 31.13 -1.14 34.41
N THR A 101 32.37 -0.80 34.09
CA THR A 101 32.71 0.46 33.42
C THR A 101 32.09 0.54 32.03
N CYS A 102 31.55 1.71 31.70
CA CYS A 102 30.98 2.03 30.40
C CYS A 102 31.72 3.24 29.79
N GLY A 103 31.73 3.36 28.46
CA GLY A 103 32.42 4.46 27.78
C GLY A 103 31.93 4.71 26.36
N THR A 104 32.25 5.89 25.83
CA THR A 104 32.00 6.26 24.42
C THR A 104 33.10 5.67 23.52
N PRO A 105 32.78 5.07 22.36
CA PRO A 105 33.81 4.61 21.43
C PRO A 105 34.65 5.80 20.92
N THR A 106 35.98 5.62 20.89
CA THR A 106 36.96 6.62 20.46
C THR A 106 36.76 7.03 18.99
N PRO A 107 36.70 8.34 18.66
CA PRO A 107 36.57 8.78 17.27
C PRO A 107 37.89 8.59 16.48
N THR A 108 37.78 8.04 15.27
CA THR A 108 38.88 7.90 14.28
C THR A 108 39.08 9.24 13.52
N PRO A 109 40.32 9.67 13.22
CA PRO A 109 40.62 11.02 12.70
C PRO A 109 40.03 11.34 11.31
N THR A 110 39.63 12.60 11.14
CA THR A 110 38.93 13.20 9.98
C THR A 110 39.90 13.71 8.89
N PRO A 111 39.68 13.39 7.59
CA PRO A 111 40.39 14.05 6.48
C PRO A 111 39.75 15.40 6.07
N THR A 112 40.63 16.30 5.60
CA THR A 112 40.47 17.71 5.13
C THR A 112 39.31 17.97 4.13
N PRO A 113 38.61 19.13 4.17
CA PRO A 113 37.50 19.44 3.25
C PRO A 113 37.94 19.72 1.81
N THR A 114 37.25 19.09 0.86
CA THR A 114 37.35 19.27 -0.61
C THR A 114 36.22 20.23 -1.07
N PRO A 115 36.44 21.12 -2.07
CA PRO A 115 35.49 22.16 -2.49
C PRO A 115 34.11 21.66 -2.94
N THR A 116 33.12 22.53 -2.71
CA THR A 116 31.68 22.40 -2.98
C THR A 116 31.35 21.94 -4.41
N PRO A 117 30.56 20.86 -4.61
CA PRO A 117 30.03 20.54 -5.92
C PRO A 117 28.84 21.45 -6.32
N THR A 118 28.99 22.03 -7.51
CA THR A 118 28.01 22.48 -8.51
C THR A 118 26.71 21.63 -8.51
N PRO A 119 25.52 22.22 -8.84
CA PRO A 119 24.19 21.60 -8.73
C PRO A 119 24.15 20.12 -9.14
N THR A 120 23.66 19.29 -8.21
CA THR A 120 23.50 17.85 -8.43
C THR A 120 22.37 17.59 -9.44
N PRO A 121 22.65 16.91 -10.57
CA PRO A 121 21.60 16.42 -11.46
C PRO A 121 20.75 15.34 -10.77
N THR A 122 19.48 15.28 -11.21
CA THR A 122 18.45 14.23 -11.09
C THR A 122 18.81 12.97 -10.29
N PRO A 123 17.94 12.48 -9.36
CA PRO A 123 18.24 11.40 -8.42
C PRO A 123 18.96 10.22 -9.08
N THR A 124 20.13 9.86 -8.53
CA THR A 124 20.83 8.66 -8.93
C THR A 124 19.98 7.45 -8.50
N PRO A 125 19.58 6.56 -9.42
CA PRO A 125 18.90 5.32 -9.04
C PRO A 125 19.78 4.58 -8.03
N THR A 126 19.21 4.19 -6.89
CA THR A 126 19.92 3.35 -5.92
C THR A 126 20.40 2.10 -6.67
N PRO A 127 21.71 1.80 -6.72
CA PRO A 127 22.21 0.61 -7.39
C PRO A 127 21.46 -0.62 -6.87
N GLY A 128 20.68 -1.27 -7.74
CA GLY A 128 19.86 -2.43 -7.40
C GLY A 128 18.33 -2.22 -7.43
N ALA A 129 17.82 -0.98 -7.47
CA ALA A 129 16.36 -0.75 -7.58
C ALA A 129 15.82 -1.12 -8.98
N SER A 130 14.64 -1.75 -9.02
CA SER A 130 13.92 -2.08 -10.27
C SER A 130 13.05 -0.93 -10.79
N VAL A 131 12.59 -0.03 -9.90
CA VAL A 131 11.75 1.14 -10.21
C VAL A 131 12.46 2.43 -9.77
N PRO A 132 12.52 3.50 -10.60
CA PRO A 132 13.21 4.74 -10.26
C PRO A 132 12.76 5.33 -8.92
N GLY A 133 13.73 5.66 -8.06
CA GLY A 133 13.48 6.23 -6.75
C GLY A 133 13.15 5.20 -5.65
N TRP A 134 12.56 4.05 -5.96
CA TRP A 134 12.17 3.04 -4.97
C TRP A 134 13.38 2.33 -4.33
N PRO A 135 13.23 1.74 -3.12
CA PRO A 135 14.32 1.01 -2.49
C PRO A 135 14.73 -0.23 -3.28
N ALA A 136 15.96 -0.70 -3.04
CA ALA A 136 16.49 -1.94 -3.63
C ALA A 136 16.05 -3.22 -2.88
N TYR A 137 14.98 -3.14 -2.10
CA TYR A 137 14.32 -4.25 -1.40
C TYR A 137 12.81 -4.13 -1.59
N VAL A 138 12.07 -5.22 -1.34
CA VAL A 138 10.61 -5.23 -1.46
C VAL A 138 10.03 -4.20 -0.49
N ALA A 139 9.50 -3.12 -1.05
CA ALA A 139 8.96 -2.00 -0.30
C ALA A 139 7.64 -2.40 0.36
N MET A 140 7.41 -1.87 1.57
CA MET A 140 6.15 -2.09 2.29
C MET A 140 5.37 -0.79 2.31
N GLY A 141 4.12 -0.85 1.89
CA GLY A 141 3.23 0.29 1.84
C GLY A 141 1.98 0.10 2.67
N ALA A 142 1.28 1.19 2.95
CA ALA A 142 0.00 1.14 3.66
C ALA A 142 -0.99 2.14 3.04
N ILE A 143 -2.29 1.91 3.24
CA ILE A 143 -3.28 2.97 3.01
C ILE A 143 -3.20 3.97 4.17
N GLY A 144 -3.29 5.26 3.86
CA GLY A 144 -3.18 6.31 4.86
C GLY A 144 -3.69 7.63 4.31
N GLY A 145 -4.13 8.53 5.18
CA GLY A 145 -4.46 9.88 4.77
C GLY A 145 -4.11 10.88 5.85
N PRO A 146 -4.04 12.18 5.50
CA PRO A 146 -3.60 13.20 6.44
C PRO A 146 -4.59 13.18 7.60
N ASP A 147 -4.11 12.72 8.74
CA ASP A 147 -4.85 12.78 9.98
C ASP A 147 -5.20 14.26 10.18
N THR A 148 -6.50 14.57 10.27
CA THR A 148 -6.96 15.96 10.48
C THR A 148 -6.70 16.41 11.92
N THR A 149 -6.12 15.54 12.75
CA THR A 149 -5.56 15.93 14.04
C THR A 149 -4.26 16.70 13.83
N THR A 150 -4.14 17.84 14.49
CA THR A 150 -2.92 18.66 14.43
C THR A 150 -1.74 17.84 14.96
N ALA A 151 -0.66 17.75 14.19
CA ALA A 151 0.60 17.18 14.66
C ALA A 151 1.01 17.87 15.96
N THR A 152 0.95 17.14 17.08
CA THR A 152 1.45 17.66 18.36
C THR A 152 2.93 17.32 18.50
N ALA A 153 3.67 18.11 19.28
CA ALA A 153 5.05 17.80 19.66
C ALA A 153 5.19 16.45 20.41
N THR A 154 4.05 15.81 20.71
CA THR A 154 3.89 14.50 21.33
C THR A 154 3.20 13.49 20.40
N SER A 155 3.37 13.57 19.06
CA SER A 155 2.92 12.49 18.15
C SER A 155 3.66 11.18 18.49
N THR A 156 3.16 10.48 19.49
CA THR A 156 3.63 9.16 19.98
C THR A 156 2.79 8.03 19.41
N GLY A 157 2.07 8.28 18.30
CA GLY A 157 1.18 7.32 17.67
C GLY A 157 -0.15 7.18 18.40
N GLY A 158 -1.18 7.88 17.91
CA GLY A 158 -2.54 7.36 18.02
C GLY A 158 -2.70 6.09 17.18
N ASN A 159 -3.87 5.45 17.23
CA ASN A 159 -4.14 4.29 16.37
C ASN A 159 -4.05 4.66 14.87
N ASP A 160 -4.23 5.94 14.53
CA ASP A 160 -4.30 6.45 13.15
C ASP A 160 -3.02 7.14 12.63
N ASP A 161 -1.90 7.01 13.35
CA ASP A 161 -0.61 7.64 13.00
C ASP A 161 0.50 6.61 12.71
N PHE A 162 1.30 6.91 11.67
CA PHE A 162 2.49 6.17 11.25
C PHE A 162 3.73 6.44 12.12
N GLY A 163 3.67 7.34 13.11
CA GLY A 163 4.72 7.53 14.10
C GLY A 163 5.12 6.20 14.78
N GLY A 164 6.38 5.80 14.61
CA GLY A 164 6.93 4.54 15.12
C GLY A 164 6.51 3.29 14.32
N LYS A 165 5.72 3.43 13.25
CA LYS A 165 5.21 2.35 12.40
C LYS A 165 5.68 2.58 10.96
N PRO A 166 6.98 2.34 10.69
CA PRO A 166 7.59 2.69 9.41
C PRO A 166 6.93 1.95 8.24
N VAL A 167 6.77 2.66 7.13
CA VAL A 167 6.46 2.14 5.78
C VAL A 167 7.28 2.92 4.76
N ASP A 168 7.47 2.39 3.55
CA ASP A 168 8.22 3.05 2.47
C ASP A 168 7.31 3.92 1.58
N VAL A 169 6.01 3.63 1.57
CA VAL A 169 4.99 4.34 0.78
C VAL A 169 3.65 4.36 1.52
N VAL A 170 2.92 5.46 1.41
CA VAL A 170 1.52 5.52 1.85
C VAL A 170 0.67 5.96 0.68
N PHE A 171 -0.39 5.19 0.39
CA PHE A 171 -1.31 5.52 -0.68
C PHE A 171 -2.63 6.09 -0.16
N LYS A 172 -3.21 7.01 -0.94
CA LYS A 172 -4.55 7.57 -0.73
C LYS A 172 -5.25 7.75 -2.06
N TYR A 173 -6.57 7.67 -2.06
CA TYR A 173 -7.39 8.03 -3.20
C TYR A 173 -7.34 9.53 -3.49
N ALA A 174 -7.28 9.87 -4.77
CA ALA A 174 -7.55 11.21 -5.25
C ALA A 174 -9.03 11.57 -5.02
N GLY A 175 -9.28 12.88 -4.98
CA GLY A 175 -10.63 13.42 -4.82
C GLY A 175 -11.27 13.15 -3.47
N VAL A 176 -12.59 13.37 -3.43
CA VAL A 176 -13.42 13.34 -2.22
C VAL A 176 -13.98 11.93 -1.96
N ASN A 177 -14.48 11.28 -3.01
CA ASN A 177 -15.21 10.01 -2.86
C ASN A 177 -14.38 8.79 -3.30
N GLY A 178 -13.16 9.01 -3.82
CA GLY A 178 -12.26 7.94 -4.23
C GLY A 178 -12.78 7.09 -5.40
N ASN A 179 -13.75 7.62 -6.17
CA ASN A 179 -14.31 6.99 -7.36
C ASN A 179 -14.10 7.85 -8.62
N GLY A 180 -13.09 8.72 -8.61
CA GLY A 180 -12.78 9.66 -9.69
C GLY A 180 -13.61 10.94 -9.72
N ASP A 181 -14.63 11.07 -8.86
CA ASP A 181 -15.42 12.30 -8.70
C ASP A 181 -15.93 12.92 -10.03
N PRO A 182 -16.77 12.19 -10.81
CA PRO A 182 -17.15 12.59 -12.17
C PRO A 182 -17.75 13.99 -12.25
N GLY A 183 -17.14 14.83 -13.10
CA GLY A 183 -17.56 16.21 -13.31
C GLY A 183 -16.89 17.22 -12.38
N MET A 184 -15.94 16.80 -11.56
CA MET A 184 -15.14 17.65 -10.68
C MET A 184 -13.69 17.71 -11.15
N ILE A 185 -13.02 18.85 -10.94
CA ILE A 185 -11.56 18.92 -10.97
C ILE A 185 -11.11 18.90 -9.53
N ASP A 186 -10.58 17.77 -9.08
CA ASP A 186 -10.17 17.59 -7.70
C ASP A 186 -8.93 18.44 -7.38
N PRO A 187 -8.89 19.08 -6.20
CA PRO A 187 -7.67 19.73 -5.76
C PRO A 187 -6.64 18.67 -5.35
N PRO A 188 -5.35 18.83 -5.71
CA PRO A 188 -4.28 17.88 -5.36
C PRO A 188 -3.82 18.04 -3.90
N THR A 189 -4.74 18.38 -2.99
CA THR A 189 -4.47 18.66 -1.57
C THR A 189 -4.02 17.42 -0.81
N ASN A 190 -4.53 16.23 -1.15
CA ASN A 190 -4.06 14.97 -0.59
C ASN A 190 -2.56 14.77 -0.83
N ALA A 191 -2.09 14.97 -2.06
CA ALA A 191 -0.67 14.89 -2.40
C ALA A 191 0.19 15.89 -1.62
N TYR A 192 -0.28 17.14 -1.50
CA TYR A 192 0.42 18.20 -0.78
C TYR A 192 0.54 17.92 0.73
N ARG A 193 -0.60 17.61 1.39
CA ARG A 193 -0.66 17.37 2.83
C ARG A 193 0.18 16.16 3.23
N MET A 194 -0.01 15.04 2.53
CA MET A 194 0.75 13.82 2.82
C MET A 194 2.26 14.06 2.66
N THR A 195 2.68 14.89 1.69
CA THR A 195 4.09 15.26 1.56
C THR A 195 4.58 16.03 2.79
N ALA A 196 3.82 17.01 3.27
CA ALA A 196 4.17 17.79 4.45
C ALA A 196 4.28 16.89 5.71
N ASP A 197 3.31 16.00 5.92
CA ASP A 197 3.29 15.06 7.03
C ASP A 197 4.49 14.09 6.96
N PHE A 198 4.81 13.59 5.78
CA PHE A 198 5.90 12.63 5.58
C PHE A 198 7.29 13.25 5.65
N ASN A 199 7.45 14.56 5.47
CA ASN A 199 8.71 15.24 5.82
C ASN A 199 9.01 15.07 7.31
N SER A 200 7.99 15.20 8.15
CA SER A 200 8.12 15.05 9.61
C SER A 200 8.22 13.59 10.01
N LEU A 201 7.33 12.73 9.50
CA LEU A 201 7.29 11.31 9.84
C LEU A 201 8.53 10.55 9.35
N SER A 202 9.16 10.96 8.24
CA SER A 202 10.40 10.32 7.78
C SER A 202 11.53 10.47 8.81
N THR A 203 11.60 11.60 9.51
CA THR A 203 12.55 11.81 10.60
C THR A 203 12.20 10.95 11.82
N THR A 204 10.93 10.90 12.22
CA THR A 204 10.46 10.07 13.35
C THR A 204 10.75 8.59 13.11
N ASN A 205 10.43 8.10 11.91
CA ASN A 205 10.60 6.70 11.52
C ASN A 205 12.01 6.36 11.06
N LYS A 206 12.90 7.35 10.96
CA LYS A 206 14.28 7.25 10.44
C LYS A 206 14.33 6.57 9.07
N ARG A 207 13.31 6.78 8.25
CA ARG A 207 13.08 6.10 6.98
C ARG A 207 12.36 7.04 6.04
N ALA A 208 12.74 7.01 4.77
CA ALA A 208 12.02 7.78 3.77
C ALA A 208 10.64 7.19 3.50
N ILE A 209 9.63 8.05 3.42
CA ILE A 209 8.26 7.69 3.09
C ILE A 209 7.86 8.41 1.81
N ARG A 210 7.16 7.72 0.90
CA ARG A 210 6.60 8.31 -0.32
C ARG A 210 5.09 8.46 -0.24
N VAL A 211 4.59 9.43 -1.00
CA VAL A 211 3.16 9.56 -1.30
C VAL A 211 2.83 8.75 -2.54
N ALA A 212 1.74 7.98 -2.50
CA ALA A 212 1.10 7.43 -3.69
C ALA A 212 -0.35 7.91 -3.78
N ILE A 213 -0.78 8.36 -4.95
CA ILE A 213 -2.15 8.78 -5.21
C ILE A 213 -2.81 7.77 -6.13
N VAL A 214 -3.94 7.22 -5.69
CA VAL A 214 -4.80 6.36 -6.52
C VAL A 214 -5.69 7.27 -7.34
N GLU A 215 -5.52 7.25 -8.64
CA GLU A 215 -6.10 8.22 -9.55
C GLU A 215 -7.05 7.55 -10.55
N TYR A 216 -8.28 8.04 -10.60
CA TYR A 216 -9.32 7.54 -11.49
C TYR A 216 -9.65 8.60 -12.54
N THR A 217 -9.11 8.42 -13.74
CA THR A 217 -9.58 9.15 -14.92
C THR A 217 -10.75 8.47 -15.64
N ALA A 218 -11.13 7.29 -15.14
CA ALA A 218 -12.31 6.49 -15.44
C ALA A 218 -12.41 5.36 -14.40
N GLN A 219 -13.61 5.09 -13.88
CA GLN A 219 -13.84 4.09 -12.83
C GLN A 219 -14.79 2.98 -13.29
N MET A 220 -14.49 1.74 -12.91
CA MET A 220 -15.41 0.59 -13.06
C MET A 220 -15.44 -0.32 -11.82
N SER A 221 -14.99 0.17 -10.66
CA SER A 221 -14.99 -0.58 -9.40
C SER A 221 -16.40 -1.00 -8.95
N GLY A 222 -17.43 -0.24 -9.34
CA GLY A 222 -18.85 -0.57 -9.10
C GLY A 222 -19.54 -1.31 -10.26
N GLY A 223 -18.80 -1.71 -11.29
CA GLY A 223 -19.32 -2.32 -12.51
C GLY A 223 -19.32 -1.38 -13.73
N GLN A 224 -20.18 -1.68 -14.70
CA GLN A 224 -20.20 -0.99 -15.99
C GLN A 224 -20.47 0.52 -15.85
N ASN A 225 -19.47 1.34 -16.16
CA ASN A 225 -19.59 2.79 -16.26
C ASN A 225 -18.76 3.32 -17.44
N PHE A 226 -19.40 4.10 -18.32
CA PHE A 226 -18.74 4.76 -19.45
C PHE A 226 -18.83 6.29 -19.39
N ASP A 227 -19.50 6.84 -18.38
CA ASP A 227 -19.74 8.28 -18.24
C ASP A 227 -18.44 9.07 -18.16
N ASP A 228 -17.40 8.48 -17.59
CA ASP A 228 -16.07 9.10 -17.45
C ASP A 228 -15.38 9.37 -18.80
N PHE A 229 -15.80 8.66 -19.85
CA PHE A 229 -15.32 8.89 -21.20
C PHE A 229 -16.08 10.02 -21.93
N THR A 230 -17.09 10.62 -21.31
CA THR A 230 -17.83 11.72 -21.93
C THR A 230 -17.05 13.03 -21.85
N ASN A 231 -17.11 13.84 -22.91
CA ASN A 231 -16.47 15.16 -22.94
C ASN A 231 -17.32 16.24 -23.62
N GLY A 232 -18.49 16.53 -23.05
CA GLY A 232 -19.44 17.48 -23.62
C GLY A 232 -20.30 18.20 -22.58
N ALA A 233 -21.38 18.83 -23.05
CA ALA A 233 -22.33 19.53 -22.20
C ALA A 233 -23.06 18.57 -21.23
N ALA A 234 -23.84 19.15 -20.31
CA ALA A 234 -24.63 18.40 -19.34
C ALA A 234 -25.61 17.44 -20.02
N GLY A 235 -25.95 16.35 -19.32
CA GLY A 235 -26.86 15.30 -19.77
C GLY A 235 -26.20 14.10 -20.46
N LEU A 236 -24.87 14.12 -20.64
CA LEU A 236 -24.14 12.99 -21.22
C LEU A 236 -23.79 11.90 -20.22
N SER A 237 -23.57 12.26 -18.94
CA SER A 237 -23.38 11.28 -17.87
C SER A 237 -24.73 10.83 -17.33
N SER A 238 -24.93 9.51 -17.32
CA SER A 238 -26.13 8.88 -16.77
C SER A 238 -26.18 8.91 -15.24
N SER A 239 -25.03 8.77 -14.59
CA SER A 239 -24.85 8.80 -13.13
C SER A 239 -24.82 10.21 -12.54
N ASN A 240 -24.35 11.20 -13.30
CA ASN A 240 -24.32 12.61 -12.91
C ASN A 240 -24.73 13.52 -14.08
N PRO A 241 -26.04 13.67 -14.37
CA PRO A 241 -26.52 14.46 -15.51
C PRO A 241 -26.11 15.93 -15.50
N ALA A 242 -25.74 16.49 -14.34
CA ALA A 242 -25.25 17.86 -14.23
C ALA A 242 -23.78 18.01 -14.65
N ALA A 243 -22.99 16.93 -14.64
CA ALA A 243 -21.58 16.97 -14.96
C ALA A 243 -21.34 17.35 -16.43
N THR A 244 -20.31 18.16 -16.65
CA THR A 244 -19.89 18.63 -17.97
C THR A 244 -18.42 18.32 -18.20
N TYR A 245 -18.08 17.93 -19.42
CA TYR A 245 -16.71 17.72 -19.89
C TYR A 245 -15.89 16.80 -18.96
N VAL A 246 -16.49 15.69 -18.54
CA VAL A 246 -15.95 14.78 -17.51
C VAL A 246 -14.52 14.36 -17.81
N MET A 247 -14.23 13.88 -19.02
CA MET A 247 -12.87 13.49 -19.41
C MET A 247 -11.86 14.65 -19.32
N GLY A 248 -12.25 15.87 -19.72
CA GLY A 248 -11.38 17.04 -19.62
C GLY A 248 -11.08 17.44 -18.18
N ARG A 249 -12.04 17.20 -17.26
CA ARG A 249 -11.88 17.44 -15.83
C ARG A 249 -11.01 16.37 -15.17
N HIS A 250 -11.24 15.09 -15.48
CA HIS A 250 -10.37 13.97 -15.09
C HIS A 250 -8.91 14.20 -15.49
N PHE A 251 -8.68 14.59 -16.75
CA PHE A 251 -7.33 14.94 -17.21
C PHE A 251 -6.73 16.16 -16.51
N SER A 252 -7.58 17.08 -16.04
CA SER A 252 -7.13 18.22 -15.24
C SER A 252 -6.74 17.80 -13.82
N SER A 253 -7.53 16.93 -13.16
CA SER A 253 -7.20 16.33 -11.85
C SER A 253 -5.87 15.57 -11.92
N LEU A 254 -5.74 14.65 -12.88
CA LEU A 254 -4.51 13.87 -13.12
C LEU A 254 -3.29 14.78 -13.31
N ALA A 255 -3.42 15.83 -14.12
CA ALA A 255 -2.35 16.79 -14.34
C ALA A 255 -2.00 17.55 -13.04
N ALA A 256 -3.00 17.94 -12.25
CA ALA A 256 -2.79 18.64 -10.99
C ALA A 256 -2.03 17.76 -9.98
N ASP A 257 -2.39 16.48 -9.85
CA ASP A 257 -1.70 15.54 -8.99
C ASP A 257 -0.28 15.24 -9.48
N ALA A 258 -0.09 15.05 -10.79
CA ALA A 258 1.25 14.87 -11.36
C ALA A 258 2.16 16.08 -11.09
N ILE A 259 1.66 17.31 -11.27
CA ILE A 259 2.40 18.54 -10.94
C ILE A 259 2.71 18.59 -9.44
N MET A 260 1.73 18.30 -8.59
CA MET A 260 1.90 18.39 -7.13
C MET A 260 2.95 17.41 -6.63
N LEU A 261 2.86 16.13 -7.00
CA LEU A 261 3.81 15.08 -6.61
C LEU A 261 5.22 15.32 -7.17
N ALA A 262 5.35 15.99 -8.32
CA ALA A 262 6.63 16.34 -8.92
C ALA A 262 7.28 17.58 -8.27
N SER A 263 6.48 18.58 -7.92
CA SER A 263 6.97 19.86 -7.37
C SER A 263 7.18 19.83 -5.85
N ASN A 264 6.45 18.96 -5.15
CA ASN A 264 6.53 18.80 -3.69
C ASN A 264 6.89 17.35 -3.35
N PRO A 265 8.14 16.89 -3.57
CA PRO A 265 8.58 15.59 -3.09
C PRO A 265 8.78 15.62 -1.57
N VAL A 266 8.68 14.44 -0.94
CA VAL A 266 9.12 14.28 0.46
C VAL A 266 10.64 14.44 0.51
N ARG A 267 11.14 15.21 1.47
CA ARG A 267 12.56 15.51 1.67
C ARG A 267 13.04 14.84 2.94
N TYR A 268 14.02 13.95 2.80
CA TYR A 268 14.65 13.28 3.93
C TYR A 268 16.12 13.04 3.63
N ASN A 269 17.01 13.31 4.59
CA ASN A 269 18.47 13.18 4.44
C ASN A 269 19.04 13.81 3.15
N SER A 270 18.59 15.03 2.84
CA SER A 270 19.00 15.79 1.63
C SER A 270 18.65 15.12 0.30
N GLN A 271 17.72 14.16 0.30
CA GLN A 271 17.21 13.48 -0.89
C GLN A 271 15.73 13.80 -1.11
N ASN A 272 15.33 13.84 -2.38
CA ASN A 272 13.93 13.99 -2.79
C ASN A 272 13.32 12.62 -3.10
N TYR A 273 12.21 12.31 -2.43
CA TYR A 273 11.39 11.13 -2.62
C TYR A 273 10.10 11.54 -3.29
N TYR A 274 10.13 11.57 -4.62
CA TYR A 274 8.97 11.87 -5.45
C TYR A 274 7.87 10.82 -5.27
N GLY A 275 6.62 11.27 -5.44
CA GLY A 275 5.45 10.42 -5.25
C GLY A 275 5.18 9.44 -6.39
N SER A 276 4.05 8.73 -6.29
CA SER A 276 3.60 7.76 -7.28
C SER A 276 2.12 7.93 -7.65
N LEU A 277 1.74 7.50 -8.85
CA LEU A 277 0.35 7.40 -9.28
C LEU A 277 -0.04 5.93 -9.52
N LEU A 278 -1.17 5.51 -8.95
CA LEU A 278 -1.78 4.19 -9.16
C LEU A 278 -3.02 4.37 -10.04
N MET A 279 -2.94 3.98 -11.31
CA MET A 279 -3.88 4.40 -12.33
C MET A 279 -5.07 3.45 -12.46
N ASN A 280 -6.27 4.04 -12.38
CA ASN A 280 -7.56 3.46 -12.76
C ASN A 280 -7.81 2.05 -12.22
N PRO A 281 -7.83 1.84 -10.90
CA PRO A 281 -8.19 0.55 -10.35
C PRO A 281 -9.51 -0.01 -10.89
N ASP A 282 -9.57 -1.33 -11.02
CA ASP A 282 -10.66 -2.15 -11.54
C ASP A 282 -11.05 -1.93 -13.01
N LEU A 283 -10.55 -0.88 -13.66
CA LEU A 283 -10.94 -0.52 -15.03
C LEU A 283 -10.52 -1.61 -16.03
N LEU A 284 -9.24 -2.01 -16.02
CA LEU A 284 -8.73 -3.00 -16.98
C LEU A 284 -9.41 -4.36 -16.76
N GLY A 285 -9.48 -4.80 -15.50
CA GLY A 285 -10.12 -6.06 -15.11
C GLY A 285 -11.59 -6.11 -15.51
N ALA A 286 -12.35 -5.03 -15.24
CA ALA A 286 -13.77 -4.96 -15.57
C ALA A 286 -14.02 -4.99 -17.09
N ILE A 287 -13.23 -4.23 -17.86
CA ILE A 287 -13.36 -4.22 -19.32
C ILE A 287 -13.04 -5.60 -19.89
N GLN A 288 -11.97 -6.23 -19.42
CA GLN A 288 -11.56 -7.55 -19.90
C GLN A 288 -12.57 -8.63 -19.54
N GLN A 289 -12.91 -8.76 -18.25
CA GLN A 289 -13.79 -9.81 -17.72
C GLN A 289 -15.16 -9.78 -18.40
N ASN A 290 -15.71 -8.60 -18.60
CA ASN A 290 -17.08 -8.41 -19.10
C ASN A 290 -17.16 -8.11 -20.60
N GLY A 291 -16.02 -8.09 -21.30
CA GLY A 291 -15.98 -7.86 -22.75
C GLY A 291 -16.40 -6.45 -23.18
N TYR A 292 -16.16 -5.43 -22.35
CA TYR A 292 -16.64 -4.06 -22.61
C TYR A 292 -15.81 -3.27 -23.62
N ILE A 293 -14.74 -3.83 -24.19
CA ILE A 293 -13.82 -3.07 -25.06
C ILE A 293 -14.52 -2.44 -26.27
N GLY A 294 -15.54 -3.09 -26.85
CA GLY A 294 -16.33 -2.52 -27.94
C GLY A 294 -17.13 -1.29 -27.51
N SER A 295 -17.77 -1.36 -26.34
CA SER A 295 -18.53 -0.25 -25.76
C SER A 295 -17.63 0.91 -25.33
N VAL A 296 -16.47 0.63 -24.74
CA VAL A 296 -15.47 1.64 -24.38
C VAL A 296 -14.94 2.35 -25.63
N ASN A 297 -14.62 1.60 -26.69
CA ASN A 297 -14.21 2.21 -27.95
C ASN A 297 -15.31 3.08 -28.58
N ALA A 298 -16.57 2.68 -28.49
CA ALA A 298 -17.70 3.47 -28.95
C ALA A 298 -17.89 4.77 -28.14
N ALA A 299 -17.57 4.74 -26.84
CA ALA A 299 -17.58 5.92 -25.97
C ALA A 299 -16.39 6.88 -26.24
N LEU A 300 -15.38 6.45 -27.01
CA LEU A 300 -14.17 7.20 -27.32
C LEU A 300 -14.02 7.49 -28.82
N PRO A 301 -14.94 8.26 -29.44
CA PRO A 301 -14.85 8.58 -30.86
C PRO A 301 -13.64 9.49 -31.16
N ALA A 302 -13.21 9.48 -32.42
CA ALA A 302 -12.05 10.23 -32.90
C ALA A 302 -12.11 11.72 -32.50
N GLY A 303 -10.98 12.24 -32.02
CA GLY A 303 -10.84 13.65 -31.64
C GLY A 303 -11.28 14.00 -30.21
N THR A 304 -12.14 13.21 -29.57
CA THR A 304 -12.66 13.52 -28.22
C THR A 304 -11.56 13.58 -27.17
N VAL A 305 -10.64 12.61 -27.19
CA VAL A 305 -9.47 12.55 -26.31
C VAL A 305 -8.56 13.76 -26.53
N ASN A 306 -8.24 14.08 -27.79
CA ASN A 306 -7.41 15.25 -28.13
C ASN A 306 -8.03 16.56 -27.63
N LYS A 307 -9.36 16.70 -27.74
CA LYS A 307 -10.09 17.87 -27.22
C LYS A 307 -10.01 17.96 -25.70
N ALA A 308 -10.21 16.85 -24.99
CA ALA A 308 -10.09 16.78 -23.53
C ALA A 308 -8.67 17.15 -23.06
N VAL A 309 -7.64 16.61 -23.72
CA VAL A 309 -6.24 16.95 -23.44
C VAL A 309 -5.98 18.44 -23.64
N ALA A 310 -6.47 19.03 -24.75
CA ALA A 310 -6.26 20.45 -25.00
C ALA A 310 -6.94 21.35 -23.94
N GLN A 311 -8.10 20.96 -23.43
CA GLN A 311 -8.78 21.66 -22.33
C GLN A 311 -7.97 21.61 -21.03
N ALA A 312 -7.47 20.42 -20.66
CA ALA A 312 -6.63 20.23 -19.48
C ALA A 312 -5.30 21.00 -19.60
N MET A 313 -4.63 20.93 -20.77
CA MET A 313 -3.39 21.65 -21.03
C MET A 313 -3.59 23.18 -20.98
N CYS A 314 -4.66 23.71 -21.56
CA CYS A 314 -5.02 25.13 -21.43
C CYS A 314 -5.19 25.55 -19.96
N LEU A 315 -5.84 24.73 -19.14
CA LEU A 315 -6.01 25.03 -17.72
C LEU A 315 -4.66 25.00 -16.98
N MET A 316 -3.92 23.91 -17.12
CA MET A 316 -2.77 23.61 -16.25
C MET A 316 -1.47 24.30 -16.66
N THR A 317 -1.34 24.78 -17.90
CA THR A 317 -0.11 25.46 -18.36
C THR A 317 -0.23 26.97 -18.46
N THR A 318 -1.44 27.52 -18.41
CA THR A 318 -1.64 28.97 -18.52
C THR A 318 -1.43 29.65 -17.18
N SER A 319 -0.45 30.56 -17.12
CA SER A 319 -0.25 31.44 -15.97
C SER A 319 -1.35 32.51 -15.90
N ARG A 320 -1.92 32.70 -14.71
CA ARG A 320 -3.02 33.61 -14.43
C ARG A 320 -2.76 34.35 -13.11
N SER A 321 -3.60 35.32 -12.79
CA SER A 321 -3.57 36.01 -11.49
C SER A 321 -4.86 35.81 -10.74
N TYR A 322 -4.77 35.65 -9.42
CA TYR A 322 -5.91 35.48 -8.51
C TYR A 322 -5.69 36.31 -7.24
N THR A 323 -6.66 37.17 -6.91
CA THR A 323 -6.67 37.90 -5.63
C THR A 323 -7.59 37.18 -4.66
N ASN A 324 -7.03 36.60 -3.61
CA ASN A 324 -7.84 35.96 -2.59
C ASN A 324 -8.45 37.00 -1.66
N THR A 325 -9.77 37.02 -1.57
CA THR A 325 -10.53 37.82 -0.60
C THR A 325 -11.22 36.96 0.45
N SER A 326 -11.09 35.64 0.35
CA SER A 326 -11.71 34.68 1.26
C SER A 326 -10.97 34.64 2.59
N ASN A 327 -11.73 34.56 3.68
CA ASN A 327 -11.23 34.44 5.06
C ASN A 327 -11.92 33.27 5.80
N PRO A 328 -11.70 32.02 5.35
CA PRO A 328 -12.37 30.85 5.92
C PRO A 328 -12.13 30.67 7.43
N ASN A 329 -10.94 31.05 7.93
CA ASN A 329 -10.60 30.94 9.36
C ASN A 329 -11.12 32.11 10.23
N GLY A 330 -11.73 33.15 9.64
CA GLY A 330 -12.22 34.31 10.41
C GLY A 330 -11.13 35.18 11.06
N LEU A 331 -9.85 35.00 10.71
CA LEU A 331 -8.72 35.62 11.42
C LEU A 331 -8.56 37.14 11.18
N GLY A 332 -9.25 37.71 10.18
CA GLY A 332 -9.31 39.15 9.90
C GLY A 332 -8.01 39.78 9.38
N SER A 333 -6.86 39.11 9.56
CA SER A 333 -5.52 39.60 9.22
C SER A 333 -4.53 38.46 8.84
N ALA A 334 -4.97 37.53 7.99
CA ALA A 334 -4.12 36.44 7.53
C ALA A 334 -3.22 36.84 6.34
N PRO A 335 -2.02 36.25 6.17
CA PRO A 335 -1.10 36.57 5.06
C PRO A 335 -1.71 36.37 3.67
N TYR A 336 -2.66 35.44 3.55
CA TYR A 336 -3.35 35.15 2.31
C TYR A 336 -4.50 36.12 1.96
N LEU A 337 -4.92 36.96 2.89
CA LEU A 337 -6.11 37.81 2.73
C LEU A 337 -5.77 39.08 1.93
N ASN A 338 -6.56 39.37 0.91
CA ASN A 338 -6.37 40.46 -0.06
C ASN A 338 -5.03 40.41 -0.80
N LYS A 339 -4.39 39.23 -0.84
CA LYS A 339 -3.14 39.00 -1.56
C LYS A 339 -3.42 38.51 -2.98
N THR A 340 -2.66 39.05 -3.93
CA THR A 340 -2.67 38.57 -5.32
C THR A 340 -1.55 37.56 -5.55
N TYR A 341 -1.91 36.42 -6.11
CA TYR A 341 -1.03 35.35 -6.53
C TYR A 341 -0.97 35.29 -8.04
N SER A 342 0.15 34.85 -8.59
CA SER A 342 0.32 34.64 -10.02
C SER A 342 0.99 33.31 -10.30
N GLY A 343 0.57 32.62 -11.35
CA GLY A 343 1.08 31.31 -11.74
C GLY A 343 0.01 30.44 -12.39
N THR A 344 0.33 29.17 -12.62
CA THR A 344 -0.66 28.14 -12.98
C THR A 344 -1.59 27.86 -11.80
N PRO A 345 -2.74 27.17 -12.00
CA PRO A 345 -3.66 26.85 -10.90
C PRO A 345 -2.97 26.17 -9.71
N VAL A 346 -2.09 25.18 -9.96
CA VAL A 346 -1.37 24.46 -8.90
C VAL A 346 -0.33 25.33 -8.20
N GLN A 347 0.34 26.24 -8.92
CA GLN A 347 1.28 27.19 -8.32
C GLN A 347 0.58 28.19 -7.40
N ILE A 348 -0.58 28.71 -7.82
CA ILE A 348 -1.41 29.59 -6.99
C ILE A 348 -1.92 28.85 -5.76
N LEU A 349 -2.40 27.61 -5.92
CA LEU A 349 -2.80 26.76 -4.79
C LEU A 349 -1.66 26.62 -3.78
N THR A 350 -0.48 26.20 -4.25
CA THR A 350 0.68 25.96 -3.40
C THR A 350 1.08 27.23 -2.63
N ALA A 351 1.01 28.40 -3.28
CA ALA A 351 1.31 29.67 -2.64
C ALA A 351 0.25 30.08 -1.60
N LEU A 352 -1.04 29.84 -1.88
CA LEU A 352 -2.13 30.04 -0.91
C LEU A 352 -1.91 29.19 0.34
N LEU A 353 -1.61 27.90 0.16
CA LEU A 353 -1.36 26.96 1.26
C LEU A 353 -0.11 27.35 2.06
N ALA A 354 0.96 27.78 1.39
CA ALA A 354 2.17 28.27 2.04
C ALA A 354 1.94 29.53 2.90
N ASP A 355 0.96 30.36 2.56
CA ASP A 355 0.53 31.52 3.36
C ASP A 355 -0.47 31.15 4.49
N GLY A 356 -0.75 29.85 4.66
CA GLY A 356 -1.63 29.32 5.71
C GLY A 356 -3.12 29.31 5.36
N TYR A 357 -3.49 29.40 4.08
CA TYR A 357 -4.89 29.22 3.68
C TYR A 357 -5.34 27.80 4.02
N PRO A 358 -6.46 27.60 4.72
CA PRO A 358 -6.82 26.29 5.25
C PRO A 358 -7.20 25.34 4.12
N GLU A 359 -6.54 24.18 4.07
CA GLU A 359 -6.84 23.18 3.04
C GLU A 359 -8.27 22.65 3.14
N TRP A 360 -8.85 22.55 4.35
CA TRP A 360 -10.24 22.11 4.52
C TRP A 360 -11.24 23.02 3.78
N SER A 361 -10.87 24.29 3.55
CA SER A 361 -11.66 25.19 2.71
C SER A 361 -11.58 24.74 1.27
N ILE A 362 -10.37 24.54 0.72
CA ILE A 362 -10.12 24.07 -0.66
C ILE A 362 -10.89 22.77 -0.96
N ASP A 363 -10.89 21.83 -0.02
CA ASP A 363 -11.58 20.54 -0.11
C ASP A 363 -13.10 20.64 0.08
N GLY A 364 -13.59 21.81 0.50
CA GLY A 364 -15.00 22.11 0.69
C GLY A 364 -15.72 22.50 -0.59
N GLN A 365 -17.03 22.30 -0.60
CA GLN A 365 -17.90 22.59 -1.76
C GLN A 365 -18.00 24.08 -2.13
N GLY A 366 -17.67 24.98 -1.19
CA GLY A 366 -17.90 26.42 -1.31
C GLY A 366 -16.66 27.27 -1.54
N ASP A 367 -15.48 26.67 -1.70
CA ASP A 367 -14.25 27.45 -1.85
C ASP A 367 -14.25 28.32 -3.13
N PRO A 368 -13.87 29.60 -3.03
CA PRO A 368 -13.90 30.49 -4.19
C PRO A 368 -12.73 30.25 -5.16
N PHE A 369 -11.65 29.58 -4.75
CA PHE A 369 -10.52 29.32 -5.63
C PHE A 369 -10.67 27.97 -6.36
N TRP A 370 -10.92 26.87 -5.66
CA TRP A 370 -10.95 25.52 -6.28
C TRP A 370 -12.28 24.79 -6.11
N ASN A 371 -12.65 24.46 -4.87
CA ASN A 371 -13.80 23.68 -4.43
C ASN A 371 -14.01 22.30 -5.07
N THR A 372 -14.82 21.50 -4.38
CA THR A 372 -15.15 20.12 -4.72
C THR A 372 -16.63 19.94 -5.08
N SER A 373 -17.26 20.96 -5.67
CA SER A 373 -18.62 20.83 -6.17
C SER A 373 -18.62 20.33 -7.62
N VAL A 374 -19.71 19.69 -8.06
CA VAL A 374 -19.88 19.32 -9.48
C VAL A 374 -19.70 20.56 -10.36
N ASN A 375 -18.93 20.39 -11.43
CA ASN A 375 -18.45 21.44 -12.33
C ASN A 375 -17.53 22.51 -11.69
N ASN A 376 -17.06 22.27 -10.46
CA ASN A 376 -16.42 23.25 -9.58
C ASN A 376 -17.26 24.53 -9.43
N SER A 377 -18.56 24.34 -9.16
CA SER A 377 -19.57 25.41 -9.13
C SER A 377 -20.41 25.41 -7.87
N THR A 378 -20.73 26.58 -7.33
CA THR A 378 -21.58 26.76 -6.14
C THR A 378 -23.00 27.17 -6.55
N GLY A 379 -23.58 26.48 -7.55
CA GLY A 379 -24.90 26.77 -8.09
C GLY A 379 -24.92 27.92 -9.11
N SER A 380 -24.76 29.18 -8.66
CA SER A 380 -24.83 30.37 -9.54
C SER A 380 -23.48 30.93 -9.98
N ALA A 381 -22.38 30.41 -9.43
CA ALA A 381 -21.03 30.86 -9.71
C ALA A 381 -20.05 29.67 -9.77
N TYR A 382 -18.93 29.87 -10.45
CA TYR A 382 -17.82 28.92 -10.45
C TYR A 382 -16.78 29.32 -9.41
N SER A 383 -16.01 28.36 -8.90
CA SER A 383 -14.69 28.69 -8.36
C SER A 383 -13.83 29.32 -9.44
N GLN A 384 -12.72 29.93 -9.05
CA GLN A 384 -11.78 30.49 -10.00
C GLN A 384 -11.24 29.44 -10.98
N VAL A 385 -10.93 28.23 -10.49
CA VAL A 385 -10.52 27.10 -11.33
C VAL A 385 -11.64 26.64 -12.25
N GLY A 386 -12.88 26.53 -11.76
CA GLY A 386 -14.03 26.20 -12.59
C GLY A 386 -14.27 27.21 -13.72
N ALA A 387 -14.15 28.51 -13.42
CA ALA A 387 -14.28 29.58 -14.40
C ALA A 387 -13.18 29.50 -15.48
N TRP A 388 -11.93 29.24 -15.07
CA TRP A 388 -10.81 29.08 -16.01
C TRP A 388 -10.94 27.84 -16.88
N PHE A 389 -11.42 26.72 -16.32
CA PHE A 389 -11.69 25.52 -17.10
C PHE A 389 -12.76 25.78 -18.17
N ASN A 390 -13.86 26.46 -17.82
CA ASN A 390 -14.90 26.79 -18.80
C ASN A 390 -14.40 27.72 -19.91
N ALA A 391 -13.50 28.65 -19.61
CA ALA A 391 -12.84 29.44 -20.65
C ALA A 391 -11.99 28.56 -21.59
N CYS A 392 -11.28 27.57 -21.03
CA CYS A 392 -10.53 26.58 -21.81
C CYS A 392 -11.43 25.63 -22.60
N VAL A 393 -12.65 25.35 -22.15
CA VAL A 393 -13.64 24.61 -22.93
C VAL A 393 -14.01 25.36 -24.21
N SER A 394 -14.21 26.68 -24.12
CA SER A 394 -14.54 27.52 -25.27
C SER A 394 -13.34 27.79 -26.18
N ASN A 395 -12.13 27.91 -25.61
CA ASN A 395 -10.92 28.22 -26.35
C ASN A 395 -9.69 27.47 -25.78
N PRO A 396 -9.49 26.17 -26.12
CA PRO A 396 -8.47 25.31 -25.54
C PRO A 396 -7.07 25.58 -26.14
N THR A 397 -6.58 26.81 -25.97
CA THR A 397 -5.26 27.24 -26.48
C THR A 397 -4.20 27.14 -25.39
N TYR A 398 -3.03 26.61 -25.76
CA TYR A 398 -1.84 26.51 -24.91
C TYR A 398 -0.59 26.51 -25.80
N ASN A 399 0.59 26.67 -25.20
CA ASN A 399 1.85 26.70 -25.95
C ASN A 399 2.28 25.29 -26.41
N THR A 400 1.88 24.92 -27.63
CA THR A 400 2.22 23.63 -28.24
C THR A 400 3.69 23.50 -28.65
N THR A 401 4.44 24.61 -28.70
CA THR A 401 5.90 24.57 -28.89
C THR A 401 6.61 24.12 -27.63
N THR A 402 6.16 24.60 -26.46
CA THR A 402 6.68 24.16 -25.15
C THR A 402 6.17 22.77 -24.80
N TYR A 403 4.93 22.44 -25.15
CA TYR A 403 4.29 21.17 -24.86
C TYR A 403 3.87 20.47 -26.16
N PRO A 404 4.83 19.85 -26.90
CA PRO A 404 4.53 19.16 -28.15
C PRO A 404 3.61 17.96 -27.86
N THR A 405 2.35 18.12 -28.21
CA THR A 405 1.30 17.16 -27.91
C THR A 405 1.08 16.25 -29.12
N PRO A 406 1.20 14.92 -28.98
CA PRO A 406 0.91 14.01 -30.06
C PRO A 406 -0.59 13.95 -30.34
N THR A 407 -0.95 13.50 -31.54
CA THR A 407 -2.34 13.17 -31.85
C THR A 407 -2.66 11.78 -31.31
N PHE A 408 -3.65 11.69 -30.42
CA PHE A 408 -4.13 10.43 -29.88
C PHE A 408 -5.20 9.82 -30.82
N PRO A 409 -5.12 8.51 -31.14
CA PRO A 409 -6.13 7.84 -31.96
C PRO A 409 -7.47 7.73 -31.21
N ALA A 410 -8.53 7.34 -31.94
CA ALA A 410 -9.80 6.97 -31.32
C ALA A 410 -9.67 5.68 -30.49
N GLY A 411 -10.62 5.46 -29.58
CA GLY A 411 -10.69 4.25 -28.77
C GLY A 411 -9.79 4.24 -27.54
N PHE A 412 -9.86 3.12 -26.81
CA PHE A 412 -9.27 2.94 -25.50
C PHE A 412 -7.74 3.12 -25.51
N ALA A 413 -7.05 2.57 -26.50
CA ALA A 413 -5.61 2.70 -26.63
C ALA A 413 -5.16 4.18 -26.74
N GLY A 414 -5.90 5.03 -27.46
CA GLY A 414 -5.60 6.45 -27.57
C GLY A 414 -5.84 7.21 -26.26
N TRP A 415 -6.87 6.83 -25.51
CA TRP A 415 -7.13 7.36 -24.17
C TRP A 415 -6.03 6.95 -23.16
N VAL A 416 -5.55 5.71 -23.20
CA VAL A 416 -4.40 5.26 -22.39
C VAL A 416 -3.15 6.07 -22.73
N GLN A 417 -2.87 6.28 -24.02
CA GLN A 417 -1.73 7.10 -24.47
C GLN A 417 -1.82 8.54 -23.95
N ALA A 418 -3.02 9.13 -23.90
CA ALA A 418 -3.25 10.47 -23.39
C ALA A 418 -2.96 10.59 -21.89
N ASN A 419 -3.46 9.66 -21.07
CA ASN A 419 -3.15 9.61 -19.63
C ASN A 419 -1.64 9.56 -19.39
N ASN A 420 -0.97 8.58 -20.02
CA ASN A 420 0.48 8.41 -19.89
C ASN A 420 1.27 9.64 -20.34
N TRP A 421 0.88 10.25 -21.46
CA TRP A 421 1.53 11.46 -21.97
C TRP A 421 1.31 12.66 -21.05
N LEU A 422 0.10 12.85 -20.51
CA LEU A 422 -0.19 13.93 -19.56
C LEU A 422 0.69 13.81 -18.32
N ILE A 423 0.78 12.61 -17.72
CA ILE A 423 1.66 12.37 -16.56
C ILE A 423 3.10 12.75 -16.90
N ARG A 424 3.64 12.28 -18.03
CA ARG A 424 5.05 12.57 -18.38
C ARG A 424 5.32 13.99 -18.81
N THR A 425 4.29 14.71 -19.27
CA THR A 425 4.40 16.13 -19.58
C THR A 425 4.63 16.96 -18.32
N PHE A 426 4.01 16.59 -17.21
CA PHE A 426 4.11 17.32 -15.94
C PHE A 426 5.09 16.68 -14.94
N ALA A 427 5.39 15.40 -15.08
CA ALA A 427 6.31 14.64 -14.25
C ALA A 427 7.21 13.75 -15.13
N PRO A 428 8.36 14.28 -15.59
CA PRO A 428 9.30 13.52 -16.41
C PRO A 428 9.78 12.25 -15.72
N LYS A 429 10.12 11.23 -16.53
CA LYS A 429 10.62 9.94 -16.02
C LYS A 429 11.80 10.14 -15.08
N GLY A 430 11.78 9.46 -13.93
CA GLY A 430 12.75 9.62 -12.84
C GLY A 430 12.31 10.58 -11.73
N THR A 431 11.19 11.28 -11.90
CA THR A 431 10.50 12.02 -10.82
C THR A 431 9.35 11.17 -10.26
N VAL A 432 8.10 11.46 -10.63
CA VAL A 432 6.93 10.68 -10.24
C VAL A 432 6.90 9.36 -10.99
N THR A 433 6.71 8.26 -10.26
CA THR A 433 6.50 6.94 -10.86
C THR A 433 5.02 6.66 -11.04
N PHE A 434 4.62 5.91 -12.07
CA PHE A 434 3.22 5.49 -12.19
C PHE A 434 3.08 4.10 -12.76
N GLY A 435 1.96 3.46 -12.44
CA GLY A 435 1.60 2.15 -12.98
C GLY A 435 0.10 1.96 -13.13
N TRP A 436 -0.26 1.04 -14.01
CA TRP A 436 -1.65 0.65 -14.26
C TRP A 436 -2.02 -0.58 -13.46
N GLN A 437 -3.30 -0.69 -13.10
CA GLN A 437 -3.82 -1.77 -12.29
C GLN A 437 -4.72 -2.71 -13.08
N ASP A 438 -4.62 -4.00 -12.76
CA ASP A 438 -5.56 -5.03 -13.19
C ASP A 438 -5.82 -6.02 -12.03
N ASN A 439 -6.83 -6.87 -12.16
CA ASN A 439 -7.30 -7.72 -11.08
C ASN A 439 -7.06 -9.20 -11.36
N MET A 440 -6.91 -9.96 -10.27
CA MET A 440 -6.79 -11.43 -10.37
C MET A 440 -8.07 -12.13 -10.87
N TRP A 441 -9.19 -11.41 -10.89
CA TRP A 441 -10.47 -11.86 -11.43
C TRP A 441 -10.71 -11.45 -12.90
N ALA A 442 -9.79 -10.74 -13.55
CA ALA A 442 -9.93 -10.24 -14.92
C ALA A 442 -10.27 -11.33 -15.96
N ILE A 443 -9.89 -12.58 -15.68
CA ILE A 443 -10.32 -13.76 -16.44
C ILE A 443 -11.36 -14.55 -15.65
N GLY A 444 -12.64 -14.39 -16.01
CA GLY A 444 -13.73 -15.16 -15.43
C GLY A 444 -13.98 -14.80 -13.96
N SER A 445 -13.31 -15.46 -13.02
CA SER A 445 -13.45 -15.22 -11.57
C SER A 445 -12.13 -15.48 -10.85
N GLY A 446 -11.96 -14.99 -9.61
CA GLY A 446 -10.76 -15.26 -8.81
C GLY A 446 -10.56 -16.73 -8.40
N PHE A 447 -11.55 -17.61 -8.59
CA PHE A 447 -11.49 -18.99 -8.08
C PHE A 447 -10.41 -19.86 -8.72
N TRP A 448 -9.86 -19.48 -9.88
CA TRP A 448 -8.75 -20.21 -10.48
C TRP A 448 -7.51 -20.25 -9.56
N LEU A 449 -7.33 -19.22 -8.72
CA LEU A 449 -6.24 -19.14 -7.75
C LEU A 449 -6.30 -20.27 -6.73
N HIS A 450 -7.49 -20.81 -6.46
CA HIS A 450 -7.66 -21.87 -5.47
C HIS A 450 -7.49 -23.26 -6.05
N GLN A 451 -7.13 -23.40 -7.33
CA GLN A 451 -6.92 -24.69 -7.99
C GLN A 451 -5.48 -25.21 -7.84
N ASN A 452 -5.29 -26.52 -8.01
CA ASN A 452 -3.95 -27.11 -8.08
C ASN A 452 -3.44 -27.04 -9.52
N LEU A 453 -2.69 -25.99 -9.83
CA LEU A 453 -2.24 -25.66 -11.17
C LEU A 453 -0.73 -25.83 -11.29
N THR A 454 -0.29 -26.40 -12.40
CA THR A 454 1.10 -26.30 -12.85
C THR A 454 1.38 -24.90 -13.38
N SER A 455 2.66 -24.53 -13.47
CA SER A 455 3.09 -23.25 -14.06
C SER A 455 2.50 -23.00 -15.46
N ALA A 456 2.46 -24.04 -16.31
CA ALA A 456 1.86 -23.95 -17.64
C ALA A 456 0.34 -23.72 -17.61
N GLN A 457 -0.36 -24.35 -16.66
CA GLN A 457 -1.79 -24.12 -16.48
C GLN A 457 -2.07 -22.70 -16.00
N ILE A 458 -1.32 -22.17 -15.03
CA ILE A 458 -1.43 -20.77 -14.60
C ILE A 458 -1.28 -19.81 -15.79
N ALA A 459 -0.26 -20.04 -16.62
CA ALA A 459 -0.03 -19.22 -17.81
C ALA A 459 -1.23 -19.26 -18.77
N SER A 460 -1.74 -20.46 -19.07
CA SER A 460 -2.87 -20.64 -19.97
C SER A 460 -4.20 -20.09 -19.42
N THR A 461 -4.39 -20.15 -18.10
CA THR A 461 -5.62 -19.73 -17.43
C THR A 461 -5.67 -18.21 -17.25
N PHE A 462 -4.54 -17.57 -16.96
CA PHE A 462 -4.52 -16.16 -16.57
C PHE A 462 -3.46 -15.34 -17.30
N SER A 463 -2.17 -15.65 -17.11
CA SER A 463 -1.06 -14.76 -17.49
C SER A 463 -1.04 -14.46 -19.00
N THR A 464 -1.21 -15.48 -19.84
CA THR A 464 -1.21 -15.33 -21.30
C THR A 464 -2.48 -14.61 -21.81
N PRO A 465 -3.70 -14.97 -21.38
CA PRO A 465 -4.90 -14.20 -21.74
C PRO A 465 -4.84 -12.72 -21.36
N VAL A 466 -4.44 -12.37 -20.13
CA VAL A 466 -4.33 -10.98 -19.67
C VAL A 466 -3.27 -10.23 -20.49
N SER A 467 -2.05 -10.78 -20.59
CA SER A 467 -0.98 -10.18 -21.38
C SER A 467 -1.38 -9.95 -22.84
N THR A 468 -2.04 -10.93 -23.47
CA THR A 468 -2.49 -10.82 -24.87
C THR A 468 -3.54 -9.72 -25.03
N TRP A 469 -4.50 -9.65 -24.10
CA TRP A 469 -5.54 -8.65 -24.12
C TRP A 469 -4.99 -7.23 -23.94
N LEU A 470 -4.07 -7.03 -22.97
CA LEU A 470 -3.41 -5.75 -22.73
C LEU A 470 -2.62 -5.29 -23.96
N ASN A 471 -1.78 -6.16 -24.54
CA ASN A 471 -1.00 -5.80 -25.73
C ASN A 471 -1.88 -5.48 -26.95
N THR A 472 -3.06 -6.09 -27.05
CA THR A 472 -3.99 -5.86 -28.17
C THR A 472 -4.78 -4.57 -28.00
N ASN A 473 -5.32 -4.32 -26.79
CA ASN A 473 -6.34 -3.29 -26.57
C ASN A 473 -5.81 -2.04 -25.85
N ALA A 474 -4.73 -2.19 -25.09
CA ALA A 474 -4.19 -1.16 -24.20
C ALA A 474 -2.66 -1.24 -24.04
N PRO A 475 -1.85 -1.37 -25.10
CA PRO A 475 -0.41 -1.66 -24.98
C PRO A 475 0.37 -0.60 -24.17
N GLY A 476 -0.14 0.63 -24.09
CA GLY A 476 0.45 1.69 -23.28
C GLY A 476 0.42 1.42 -21.76
N THR A 477 -0.42 0.51 -21.27
CA THR A 477 -0.50 0.19 -19.84
C THR A 477 0.62 -0.74 -19.36
N ILE A 478 1.22 -1.51 -20.27
CA ILE A 478 2.24 -2.52 -19.96
C ILE A 478 3.55 -2.34 -20.74
N SER A 479 3.61 -1.36 -21.65
CA SER A 479 4.85 -1.03 -22.35
C SER A 479 5.93 -0.58 -21.36
N THR A 480 7.13 -1.14 -21.47
CA THR A 480 8.33 -0.66 -20.76
C THR A 480 9.17 0.29 -21.60
N THR A 481 8.77 0.51 -22.86
CA THR A 481 9.52 1.29 -23.86
C THR A 481 8.80 2.58 -24.22
N GLY A 482 9.58 3.61 -24.55
CA GLY A 482 9.07 4.95 -24.87
C GLY A 482 9.13 5.92 -23.69
N THR A 483 9.05 7.21 -24.02
CA THR A 483 9.14 8.30 -23.04
C THR A 483 7.89 8.38 -22.15
N SER A 484 6.74 7.96 -22.66
CA SER A 484 5.45 7.91 -21.96
C SER A 484 5.17 6.57 -21.27
N ALA A 485 6.15 5.66 -21.18
CA ALA A 485 5.91 4.35 -20.59
C ALA A 485 5.64 4.45 -19.08
N PRO A 486 4.73 3.62 -18.51
CA PRO A 486 4.64 3.42 -17.06
C PRO A 486 5.95 2.84 -16.49
N ASP A 487 6.11 2.93 -15.18
CA ASP A 487 7.27 2.41 -14.46
C ASP A 487 7.03 1.02 -13.86
N PHE A 488 5.76 0.67 -13.62
CA PHE A 488 5.35 -0.62 -13.07
C PHE A 488 3.92 -0.99 -13.48
N PHE A 489 3.53 -2.21 -13.15
CA PHE A 489 2.15 -2.69 -13.20
C PHE A 489 1.75 -3.22 -11.83
N LEU A 490 0.47 -3.16 -11.47
CA LEU A 490 0.01 -3.62 -10.17
C LEU A 490 -1.20 -4.54 -10.26
N PHE A 491 -1.27 -5.48 -9.32
CA PHE A 491 -2.41 -6.39 -9.18
C PHE A 491 -3.09 -6.23 -7.83
N ASP A 492 -4.41 -6.15 -7.89
CA ASP A 492 -5.27 -6.23 -6.73
C ASP A 492 -5.68 -7.70 -6.47
N ARG A 493 -5.70 -8.05 -5.18
CA ARG A 493 -6.18 -9.33 -4.64
C ARG A 493 -7.68 -9.32 -4.29
N TYR A 494 -8.30 -8.14 -4.29
CA TYR A 494 -9.55 -7.73 -3.67
C TYR A 494 -9.40 -7.34 -2.20
N GLU A 495 -9.74 -6.08 -1.91
CA GLU A 495 -9.57 -5.35 -0.66
C GLU A 495 -10.52 -5.80 0.48
N MET A 496 -10.57 -7.09 0.76
CA MET A 496 -11.33 -7.61 1.90
C MET A 496 -10.49 -8.59 2.69
N ASP A 497 -10.57 -8.45 4.01
CA ASP A 497 -10.12 -9.48 4.95
C ASP A 497 -10.85 -10.80 4.64
N ASP A 498 -10.14 -11.91 4.82
CA ASP A 498 -10.60 -13.25 4.42
C ASP A 498 -11.86 -13.68 5.21
N SER A 499 -12.12 -13.04 6.36
CA SER A 499 -13.34 -13.22 7.14
C SER A 499 -14.55 -12.49 6.53
N ALA A 500 -14.36 -11.31 5.93
CA ALA A 500 -15.42 -10.35 5.59
C ALA A 500 -16.27 -10.75 4.39
N SER A 501 -15.71 -11.52 3.46
CA SER A 501 -16.40 -11.96 2.25
C SER A 501 -16.18 -13.45 1.98
N PRO A 502 -16.73 -14.30 2.84
CA PRO A 502 -16.47 -15.72 2.74
C PRO A 502 -17.02 -16.34 1.48
N GLY A 503 -16.22 -17.22 0.89
CA GLY A 503 -16.63 -17.89 -0.32
C GLY A 503 -16.49 -17.02 -1.56
N ALA A 504 -16.07 -15.76 -1.48
CA ALA A 504 -15.87 -14.87 -2.64
C ALA A 504 -14.47 -15.00 -3.27
N ALA A 505 -13.89 -16.21 -3.27
CA ALA A 505 -12.50 -16.46 -3.66
C ALA A 505 -11.45 -15.61 -2.90
N THR A 506 -11.73 -15.21 -1.65
CA THR A 506 -10.86 -14.35 -0.83
C THR A 506 -10.06 -15.12 0.21
N LEU A 507 -10.32 -16.42 0.45
CA LEU A 507 -9.53 -17.22 1.39
C LEU A 507 -8.31 -17.84 0.68
N TYR A 508 -7.14 -17.23 0.84
CA TYR A 508 -5.94 -17.72 0.16
C TYR A 508 -5.15 -18.64 1.08
N ASN A 509 -5.06 -19.94 0.77
CA ASN A 509 -4.01 -20.76 1.35
C ASN A 509 -2.67 -20.52 0.62
N ALA A 510 -1.60 -21.21 1.06
CA ALA A 510 -0.28 -21.04 0.46
C ALA A 510 -0.23 -21.31 -1.05
N ARG A 511 -1.03 -22.28 -1.53
CA ARG A 511 -1.14 -22.56 -2.98
C ARG A 511 -1.76 -21.39 -3.74
N SER A 512 -2.78 -20.75 -3.18
CA SER A 512 -3.42 -19.60 -3.82
C SER A 512 -2.50 -18.40 -3.93
N TRP A 513 -1.71 -18.14 -2.89
CA TRP A 513 -0.67 -17.12 -2.95
C TRP A 513 0.45 -17.48 -3.94
N ASP A 514 0.89 -18.74 -3.99
CA ASP A 514 1.90 -19.20 -4.96
C ASP A 514 1.39 -19.06 -6.41
N ASN A 515 0.11 -19.37 -6.66
CA ASN A 515 -0.55 -19.16 -7.94
C ASN A 515 -0.60 -17.67 -8.31
N PHE A 516 -0.93 -16.80 -7.35
CA PHE A 516 -0.93 -15.35 -7.55
C PHE A 516 0.46 -14.85 -7.94
N LEU A 517 1.50 -15.13 -7.13
CA LEU A 517 2.86 -14.69 -7.41
C LEU A 517 3.39 -15.24 -8.74
N SER A 518 3.09 -16.51 -9.05
CA SER A 518 3.49 -17.11 -10.34
C SER A 518 2.82 -16.43 -11.52
N ALA A 519 1.54 -16.10 -11.43
CA ALA A 519 0.81 -15.47 -12.52
C ALA A 519 1.32 -14.06 -12.84
N ILE A 520 1.54 -13.24 -11.82
CA ILE A 520 2.08 -11.88 -12.02
C ILE A 520 3.54 -11.93 -12.52
N GLY A 521 4.35 -12.89 -12.05
CA GLY A 521 5.73 -13.06 -12.53
C GLY A 521 5.78 -13.50 -13.98
N GLN A 522 4.89 -14.41 -14.40
CA GLN A 522 4.74 -14.81 -15.80
C GLN A 522 4.29 -13.65 -16.69
N LEU A 523 3.32 -12.84 -16.23
CA LEU A 523 2.87 -11.66 -16.94
C LEU A 523 3.99 -10.61 -17.04
N SER A 524 4.74 -10.39 -15.95
CA SER A 524 5.90 -9.51 -15.94
C SER A 524 6.92 -9.93 -17.00
N LYS A 525 7.31 -11.21 -16.99
CA LYS A 525 8.26 -11.77 -17.94
C LYS A 525 7.78 -11.67 -19.39
N ALA A 526 6.48 -11.88 -19.64
CA ALA A 526 5.89 -11.74 -20.97
C ALA A 526 5.93 -10.29 -21.49
N ASN A 527 6.05 -9.30 -20.61
CA ASN A 527 6.03 -7.87 -20.92
C ASN A 527 7.35 -7.19 -20.52
N ASN A 528 8.47 -7.74 -21.00
CA ASN A 528 9.82 -7.19 -20.82
C ASN A 528 10.22 -6.96 -19.35
N ASN A 529 9.82 -7.88 -18.46
CA ASN A 529 10.09 -7.82 -17.03
C ASN A 529 9.64 -6.49 -16.40
N ILE A 530 8.44 -6.01 -16.74
CA ILE A 530 7.86 -4.83 -16.07
C ILE A 530 7.72 -5.09 -14.56
N PRO A 531 8.22 -4.21 -13.68
CA PRO A 531 8.11 -4.39 -12.23
C PRO A 531 6.66 -4.51 -11.75
N MET A 532 6.44 -5.35 -10.74
CA MET A 532 5.12 -5.67 -10.19
C MET A 532 4.93 -5.11 -8.79
N MET A 533 3.76 -4.53 -8.54
CA MET A 533 3.31 -4.13 -7.21
C MET A 533 2.09 -4.96 -6.81
N LEU A 534 2.07 -5.44 -5.58
CA LEU A 534 0.86 -5.99 -4.97
C LEU A 534 0.13 -4.85 -4.27
N TRP A 535 -1.14 -4.68 -4.57
CA TRP A 535 -1.94 -3.56 -4.04
C TRP A 535 -3.23 -4.07 -3.39
N GLN A 536 -3.72 -3.31 -2.41
CA GLN A 536 -4.87 -3.66 -1.56
C GLN A 536 -4.76 -5.04 -0.89
N ILE A 537 -3.55 -5.38 -0.41
CA ILE A 537 -3.33 -6.64 0.29
C ILE A 537 -3.79 -6.49 1.75
N PRO A 538 -4.68 -7.35 2.26
CA PRO A 538 -5.16 -7.19 3.64
C PRO A 538 -4.03 -7.25 4.67
N GLY A 539 -4.13 -6.41 5.70
CA GLY A 539 -3.12 -6.26 6.74
C GLY A 539 -3.34 -7.12 7.99
N SER A 540 -4.46 -7.83 8.11
CA SER A 540 -4.74 -8.70 9.27
C SER A 540 -3.91 -9.99 9.25
N HIS A 541 -3.92 -10.76 10.34
CA HIS A 541 -3.20 -12.02 10.50
C HIS A 541 -4.12 -13.20 10.87
N ILE A 542 -3.52 -14.37 11.09
CA ILE A 542 -4.23 -15.55 11.57
C ILE A 542 -4.38 -15.44 13.09
N PRO A 543 -5.59 -15.19 13.63
CA PRO A 543 -5.77 -14.95 15.05
C PRO A 543 -5.46 -16.22 15.84
N ASN A 544 -4.75 -16.06 16.96
CA ASN A 544 -4.28 -17.21 17.74
C ASN A 544 -4.36 -16.98 19.26
N THR A 545 -4.39 -18.09 19.99
CA THR A 545 -4.63 -18.13 21.45
C THR A 545 -3.52 -17.51 22.30
N LYS A 546 -2.39 -17.08 21.72
CA LYS A 546 -1.39 -16.28 22.44
C LYS A 546 -1.75 -14.79 22.48
N GLU A 547 -2.72 -14.35 21.71
CA GLU A 547 -3.22 -12.99 21.74
C GLU A 547 -4.09 -12.78 22.97
N THR A 548 -3.81 -11.71 23.73
CA THR A 548 -4.59 -11.36 24.92
C THR A 548 -5.96 -10.78 24.57
N MET A 549 -6.05 -10.08 23.45
CA MET A 549 -7.26 -9.43 22.93
C MET A 549 -7.24 -9.51 21.41
N PRO A 550 -7.64 -10.64 20.80
CA PRO A 550 -7.75 -10.76 19.35
C PRO A 550 -8.82 -9.80 18.81
N GLU A 551 -8.54 -9.12 17.70
CA GLU A 551 -9.44 -8.11 17.15
C GLU A 551 -10.74 -8.74 16.63
N LEU A 552 -11.86 -8.11 17.00
CA LEU A 552 -13.20 -8.60 16.67
C LEU A 552 -13.70 -7.98 15.37
N PHE A 553 -14.22 -8.81 14.47
CA PHE A 553 -14.87 -8.31 13.26
C PHE A 553 -16.15 -7.55 13.61
N GLN A 554 -16.17 -6.25 13.34
CA GLN A 554 -17.26 -5.32 13.70
C GLN A 554 -17.64 -5.38 15.20
N GLY A 555 -16.68 -5.65 16.08
CA GLY A 555 -16.92 -5.75 17.53
C GLY A 555 -17.76 -6.96 17.96
N THR A 556 -18.04 -7.90 17.06
CA THR A 556 -18.92 -9.04 17.36
C THR A 556 -18.16 -10.13 18.11
N ALA A 557 -18.55 -10.40 19.35
CA ALA A 557 -17.92 -11.44 20.18
C ALA A 557 -17.90 -12.82 19.49
N GLY A 558 -16.73 -13.46 19.49
CA GLY A 558 -16.52 -14.73 18.81
C GLY A 558 -16.38 -14.62 17.28
N SER A 559 -16.42 -13.40 16.73
CA SER A 559 -16.06 -13.11 15.34
C SER A 559 -14.75 -12.37 15.26
N TYR A 560 -13.80 -12.86 14.48
CA TYR A 560 -12.46 -12.30 14.44
C TYR A 560 -12.11 -11.79 13.06
N VAL A 561 -11.38 -10.68 13.04
CA VAL A 561 -10.71 -10.21 11.84
C VAL A 561 -9.61 -11.21 11.49
N PHE A 562 -9.49 -11.54 10.21
CA PHE A 562 -8.60 -12.59 9.78
C PHE A 562 -8.12 -12.38 8.35
N SER A 563 -6.82 -12.48 8.14
CA SER A 563 -6.23 -12.68 6.82
C SER A 563 -4.98 -13.56 6.88
N THR A 564 -4.70 -14.19 5.75
CA THR A 564 -3.52 -15.01 5.54
C THR A 564 -2.34 -14.24 4.98
N ALA A 565 -2.57 -13.04 4.42
CA ALA A 565 -1.58 -12.41 3.54
C ALA A 565 -0.26 -12.10 4.27
N PRO A 566 -0.24 -11.35 5.39
CA PRO A 566 1.01 -11.04 6.07
C PRO A 566 1.71 -12.28 6.61
N VAL A 567 0.96 -13.26 7.13
CA VAL A 567 1.53 -14.51 7.66
C VAL A 567 2.11 -15.37 6.54
N TYR A 568 1.55 -15.35 5.33
CA TYR A 568 2.13 -16.01 4.17
C TYR A 568 3.53 -15.43 3.85
N PHE A 569 3.66 -14.11 3.87
CA PHE A 569 4.90 -13.42 3.51
C PHE A 569 5.97 -13.44 4.62
N LEU A 570 5.57 -13.30 5.89
CA LEU A 570 6.46 -13.02 7.02
C LEU A 570 6.50 -14.17 8.06
N GLY A 571 5.54 -15.09 8.01
CA GLY A 571 5.34 -16.11 9.05
C GLY A 571 4.88 -15.55 10.40
N ASP A 572 4.39 -16.43 11.27
CA ASP A 572 4.07 -16.06 12.65
C ASP A 572 4.48 -17.11 13.70
N SER A 573 5.58 -16.85 14.40
CA SER A 573 6.10 -17.73 15.46
C SER A 573 5.15 -17.90 16.66
N ASN A 574 4.07 -17.10 16.74
CA ASN A 574 3.01 -17.34 17.70
C ASN A 574 2.12 -18.53 17.32
N LEU A 575 2.03 -18.88 16.04
CA LEU A 575 1.28 -20.04 15.56
C LEU A 575 2.04 -21.35 15.81
N THR A 576 1.27 -22.43 15.90
CA THR A 576 1.77 -23.81 15.83
C THR A 576 1.77 -24.27 14.37
N SER A 577 2.66 -25.21 14.03
CA SER A 577 2.80 -25.70 12.65
C SER A 577 1.53 -26.33 12.08
N ASN A 578 0.65 -26.84 12.94
CA ASN A 578 -0.63 -27.44 12.57
C ASN A 578 -1.84 -26.53 12.87
N LEU A 579 -1.61 -25.24 13.17
CA LEU A 579 -2.65 -24.27 13.56
C LEU A 579 -3.56 -24.78 14.69
N SER A 580 -3.05 -25.60 15.62
CA SER A 580 -3.78 -26.09 16.79
C SER A 580 -4.18 -24.97 17.75
N ASN A 581 -3.42 -23.89 17.75
CA ASN A 581 -3.62 -22.73 18.60
C ASN A 581 -4.30 -21.55 17.88
N MET A 582 -4.73 -21.73 16.62
CA MET A 582 -5.54 -20.74 15.92
C MET A 582 -6.89 -20.58 16.63
N ILE A 583 -7.35 -19.35 16.78
CA ILE A 583 -8.66 -19.09 17.38
C ILE A 583 -9.73 -19.49 16.38
N ALA A 584 -10.44 -20.56 16.71
CA ALA A 584 -11.72 -20.85 16.09
C ALA A 584 -12.79 -20.08 16.86
N GLY A 585 -13.47 -19.15 16.18
CA GLY A 585 -14.72 -18.63 16.72
C GLY A 585 -15.79 -19.74 16.81
N THR A 586 -16.96 -19.41 17.36
CA THR A 586 -18.08 -20.34 17.50
C THR A 586 -18.45 -20.97 16.16
N ALA A 587 -18.47 -22.31 16.11
CA ALA A 587 -18.83 -23.04 14.89
C ALA A 587 -20.17 -22.54 14.31
N SER A 588 -20.14 -22.14 13.03
CA SER A 588 -21.28 -21.62 12.30
C SER A 588 -21.24 -22.15 10.88
N SER A 589 -22.39 -22.54 10.34
CA SER A 589 -22.54 -22.99 8.95
C SER A 589 -22.91 -21.87 7.98
N THR A 590 -23.20 -20.67 8.49
CA THR A 590 -23.71 -19.53 7.72
C THR A 590 -22.90 -18.25 7.89
N ASN A 591 -21.99 -18.19 8.87
CA ASN A 591 -21.19 -17.00 9.14
C ASN A 591 -19.72 -17.38 9.43
N THR A 592 -18.83 -16.97 8.52
CA THR A 592 -17.39 -17.19 8.61
C THR A 592 -16.70 -16.27 9.58
N ASN A 593 -17.22 -15.07 9.76
CA ASN A 593 -16.68 -14.11 10.72
C ASN A 593 -16.69 -14.76 12.10
N THR A 594 -17.79 -15.45 12.47
CA THR A 594 -17.90 -16.20 13.73
C THR A 594 -17.11 -17.50 13.78
N ALA A 595 -16.57 -18.02 12.67
CA ALA A 595 -16.06 -19.40 12.61
C ALA A 595 -14.75 -19.52 11.81
N VAL A 596 -13.85 -18.53 11.92
CA VAL A 596 -12.59 -18.40 11.16
C VAL A 596 -11.83 -19.72 10.95
N GLY A 597 -11.81 -20.62 11.95
CA GLY A 597 -11.15 -21.93 11.83
C GLY A 597 -12.04 -23.13 11.49
N SER A 598 -13.31 -23.06 11.86
CA SER A 598 -14.25 -24.18 11.84
C SER A 598 -15.26 -24.10 10.70
N PHE A 599 -15.31 -22.97 9.98
CA PHE A 599 -16.22 -22.80 8.86
C PHE A 599 -15.82 -23.72 7.70
N ALA A 600 -16.81 -24.39 7.11
CA ALA A 600 -16.62 -25.25 5.96
C ALA A 600 -16.39 -24.42 4.70
N VAL A 601 -15.25 -24.64 4.03
CA VAL A 601 -14.97 -24.02 2.74
C VAL A 601 -15.93 -24.55 1.68
N ALA A 602 -16.34 -23.70 0.74
CA ALA A 602 -17.10 -24.10 -0.44
C ALA A 602 -16.20 -24.90 -1.42
N CYS A 603 -15.96 -26.17 -1.09
CA CYS A 603 -15.07 -27.04 -1.85
C CYS A 603 -15.71 -27.46 -3.18
N GLY A 604 -14.97 -27.34 -4.27
CA GLY A 604 -15.42 -27.73 -5.60
C GLY A 604 -14.46 -27.35 -6.71
N ALA A 605 -14.59 -28.04 -7.86
CA ALA A 605 -13.71 -27.83 -9.02
C ALA A 605 -13.76 -26.41 -9.60
N THR A 606 -14.85 -25.68 -9.38
CA THR A 606 -15.04 -24.29 -9.81
C THR A 606 -14.94 -23.29 -8.65
N ALA A 607 -14.56 -23.75 -7.46
CA ALA A 607 -14.49 -22.96 -6.25
C ALA A 607 -13.13 -23.17 -5.56
N TYR A 608 -13.11 -23.68 -4.33
CA TYR A 608 -11.87 -24.03 -3.63
C TYR A 608 -11.50 -25.49 -3.88
N ASN A 609 -10.29 -25.75 -4.37
CA ASN A 609 -9.78 -27.12 -4.46
C ASN A 609 -9.35 -27.60 -3.06
N CYS A 610 -10.20 -28.39 -2.42
CA CYS A 610 -9.94 -28.99 -1.12
C CYS A 610 -9.56 -30.46 -1.29
N LEU A 611 -8.64 -30.96 -0.46
CA LEU A 611 -8.32 -32.39 -0.43
C LEU A 611 -9.44 -33.23 0.20
N THR A 612 -10.22 -32.65 1.11
CA THR A 612 -11.37 -33.29 1.75
C THR A 612 -12.64 -32.50 1.45
N PRO A 613 -13.75 -33.17 1.07
CA PRO A 613 -15.05 -32.50 0.97
C PRO A 613 -15.44 -31.83 2.29
N ASN A 614 -15.87 -30.57 2.23
CA ASN A 614 -16.19 -29.75 3.40
C ASN A 614 -15.00 -29.49 4.34
N SER A 615 -13.76 -29.43 3.83
CA SER A 615 -12.60 -28.97 4.62
C SER A 615 -12.96 -27.68 5.36
N THR A 616 -12.65 -27.61 6.65
CA THR A 616 -12.74 -26.34 7.37
C THR A 616 -11.67 -25.37 6.86
N TYR A 617 -11.81 -24.08 7.15
CA TYR A 617 -10.78 -23.08 6.85
C TYR A 617 -9.41 -23.54 7.37
N LYS A 618 -9.34 -23.99 8.63
CA LYS A 618 -8.09 -24.54 9.20
C LYS A 618 -7.51 -25.67 8.34
N GLN A 619 -8.32 -26.65 7.97
CA GLN A 619 -7.85 -27.78 7.16
C GLN A 619 -7.31 -27.27 5.82
N TYR A 620 -8.11 -26.47 5.11
CA TYR A 620 -7.76 -25.87 3.82
C TYR A 620 -6.47 -25.03 3.85
N LEU A 621 -6.27 -24.23 4.92
CA LEU A 621 -5.07 -23.41 5.11
C LEU A 621 -3.79 -24.25 5.25
N THR A 622 -3.90 -25.46 5.79
CA THR A 622 -2.75 -26.36 5.95
C THR A 622 -2.52 -27.28 4.75
N GLU A 623 -3.41 -27.28 3.75
CA GLU A 623 -3.24 -28.06 2.52
C GLU A 623 -2.22 -27.39 1.59
N TYR A 624 -1.18 -28.13 1.18
CA TYR A 624 -0.16 -27.62 0.26
C TYR A 624 0.54 -28.76 -0.47
N ASN A 625 0.88 -28.54 -1.75
CA ASN A 625 1.45 -29.57 -2.64
C ASN A 625 0.63 -30.89 -2.66
N ASN A 626 -0.70 -30.78 -2.69
CA ASN A 626 -1.65 -31.89 -2.64
C ASN A 626 -1.55 -32.81 -1.41
N LEU A 627 -0.96 -32.31 -0.32
CA LEU A 627 -0.89 -33.01 0.96
C LEU A 627 -1.62 -32.20 2.03
N SER A 628 -2.29 -32.90 2.94
CA SER A 628 -2.88 -32.28 4.14
C SER A 628 -1.80 -31.98 5.17
N ASN A 629 -2.00 -30.95 5.99
CA ASN A 629 -1.07 -30.55 7.06
C ASN A 629 0.38 -30.32 6.58
N ASN A 630 0.54 -29.75 5.38
CA ASN A 630 1.83 -29.65 4.68
C ASN A 630 2.30 -28.20 4.45
N TYR A 631 1.67 -27.23 5.11
CA TYR A 631 2.17 -25.85 5.15
C TYR A 631 2.28 -25.36 6.59
N ASN A 632 3.46 -24.86 6.93
CA ASN A 632 3.76 -24.36 8.26
C ASN A 632 3.73 -22.82 8.30
N TRP A 633 2.61 -22.26 8.74
CA TRP A 633 2.42 -20.80 8.88
C TRP A 633 3.27 -20.17 10.01
N SER A 634 3.88 -20.98 10.88
CA SER A 634 4.63 -20.47 12.04
C SER A 634 6.03 -19.94 11.72
N ILE A 635 6.51 -20.16 10.51
CA ILE A 635 7.86 -19.80 10.07
C ILE A 635 7.80 -18.96 8.79
N ASP A 636 8.86 -18.21 8.52
CA ASP A 636 9.08 -17.63 7.21
C ASP A 636 9.39 -18.78 6.22
N ASN A 637 8.55 -18.91 5.19
CA ASN A 637 8.68 -19.92 4.14
C ASN A 637 9.41 -19.39 2.90
N GLY A 638 10.10 -18.25 3.01
CA GLY A 638 10.83 -17.60 1.91
C GLY A 638 9.90 -16.95 0.88
N LYS A 639 8.67 -16.59 1.27
CA LYS A 639 7.65 -16.13 0.33
C LYS A 639 7.86 -14.69 -0.15
N LEU A 640 8.54 -13.85 0.64
CA LEU A 640 9.04 -12.56 0.13
C LEU A 640 10.13 -12.74 -0.93
N ALA A 641 11.02 -13.72 -0.78
CA ALA A 641 12.00 -14.02 -1.81
C ALA A 641 11.34 -14.59 -3.07
N LEU A 642 10.28 -15.40 -2.92
CA LEU A 642 9.45 -15.82 -4.05
C LEU A 642 8.79 -14.63 -4.76
N ALA A 643 8.26 -13.66 -4.01
CA ALA A 643 7.68 -12.45 -4.58
C ALA A 643 8.73 -11.64 -5.36
N ALA A 644 9.92 -11.41 -4.78
CA ALA A 644 11.02 -10.73 -5.46
C ALA A 644 11.45 -11.45 -6.75
N ASN A 645 11.50 -12.78 -6.75
CA ASN A 645 11.79 -13.60 -7.94
C ASN A 645 10.70 -13.51 -9.03
N ASN A 646 9.49 -13.09 -8.67
CA ASN A 646 8.40 -12.80 -9.58
C ASN A 646 8.29 -11.30 -9.88
N ASN A 647 9.41 -10.57 -9.74
CA ASN A 647 9.57 -9.15 -10.03
C ASN A 647 8.69 -8.22 -9.18
N VAL A 648 8.25 -8.68 -8.00
CA VAL A 648 7.54 -7.83 -7.05
C VAL A 648 8.54 -6.89 -6.38
N PHE A 649 8.30 -5.58 -6.49
CA PHE A 649 9.12 -4.56 -5.83
C PHE A 649 8.41 -3.90 -4.65
N ALA A 650 7.09 -4.02 -4.53
CA ALA A 650 6.31 -3.41 -3.47
C ALA A 650 5.05 -4.23 -3.11
N ILE A 651 4.68 -4.21 -1.83
CA ILE A 651 3.43 -4.76 -1.29
C ILE A 651 2.74 -3.65 -0.50
N LEU A 652 1.56 -3.24 -0.93
CA LEU A 652 0.77 -2.18 -0.31
C LEU A 652 -0.37 -2.82 0.49
N TRP A 653 -0.24 -2.70 1.81
CA TRP A 653 -1.16 -3.26 2.78
C TRP A 653 -2.37 -2.35 3.00
N GLY A 654 -3.50 -2.98 3.32
CA GLY A 654 -4.70 -2.29 3.72
C GLY A 654 -5.51 -1.73 2.58
N GLY A 655 -6.59 -1.05 2.99
CA GLY A 655 -7.60 -0.57 2.09
C GLY A 655 -8.78 0.14 2.76
N GLY A 656 -9.80 0.56 2.00
CA GLY A 656 -11.00 1.25 2.46
C GLY A 656 -11.80 0.49 3.51
N ASN A 657 -11.90 -0.84 3.41
CA ASN A 657 -12.67 -1.68 4.36
C ASN A 657 -11.90 -2.83 5.00
N THR A 658 -10.57 -2.82 4.92
CA THR A 658 -9.73 -3.92 5.40
C THR A 658 -8.68 -3.44 6.39
N THR A 659 -8.23 -4.37 7.22
CA THR A 659 -7.18 -4.14 8.23
C THR A 659 -5.88 -3.69 7.58
N ASN A 660 -5.11 -2.86 8.27
CA ASN A 660 -3.95 -2.14 7.73
C ASN A 660 -2.82 -2.02 8.78
N VAL A 661 -1.66 -1.47 8.38
CA VAL A 661 -0.49 -1.20 9.26
C VAL A 661 -0.82 -0.24 10.40
N ILE A 662 -1.71 0.72 10.13
CA ILE A 662 -2.31 1.61 11.11
C ILE A 662 -3.81 1.36 11.13
N LYS A 663 -4.46 1.64 12.25
CA LYS A 663 -5.91 1.83 12.21
C LYS A 663 -6.17 3.05 11.35
N ASN A 664 -7.09 2.96 10.40
CA ASN A 664 -7.48 4.13 9.62
C ASN A 664 -8.94 3.95 9.22
N PHE A 665 -9.66 5.05 9.06
CA PHE A 665 -11.08 5.05 8.72
C PHE A 665 -11.94 4.30 9.77
N SER A 666 -12.95 3.57 9.31
CA SER A 666 -13.81 2.71 10.14
C SER A 666 -13.25 1.32 10.41
N ASN A 667 -12.04 1.02 9.92
CA ASN A 667 -11.52 -0.34 9.92
C ASN A 667 -11.04 -0.75 11.30
N THR A 668 -11.11 -2.06 11.55
CA THR A 668 -10.59 -2.70 12.75
C THR A 668 -9.07 -2.62 12.81
N ASP A 669 -8.52 -2.53 14.01
CA ASP A 669 -7.07 -2.44 14.26
C ASP A 669 -6.49 -3.85 14.46
N ASP A 670 -5.29 -4.14 13.94
CA ASP A 670 -4.60 -5.42 14.22
C ASP A 670 -3.79 -5.39 15.52
N HIS A 671 -3.99 -4.36 16.34
CA HIS A 671 -3.26 -4.05 17.56
C HIS A 671 -1.76 -3.84 17.33
N GLY A 672 -1.41 -3.33 16.14
CA GLY A 672 -0.05 -3.08 15.70
C GLY A 672 0.74 -4.35 15.36
N TRP A 673 0.09 -5.49 15.13
CA TRP A 673 0.77 -6.75 14.79
C TRP A 673 1.61 -6.59 13.51
N LEU A 674 1.02 -6.07 12.43
CA LEU A 674 1.69 -5.90 11.15
C LEU A 674 2.77 -4.84 11.25
N ALA A 675 2.49 -3.71 11.91
CA ALA A 675 3.50 -2.68 12.15
C ALA A 675 4.74 -3.25 12.83
N ASN A 676 4.57 -4.08 13.87
CA ASN A 676 5.68 -4.75 14.56
C ASN A 676 6.43 -5.74 13.66
N LYS A 677 5.71 -6.48 12.79
CA LYS A 677 6.34 -7.37 11.80
C LYS A 677 7.15 -6.58 10.78
N LEU A 678 6.66 -5.43 10.31
CA LEU A 678 7.39 -4.57 9.38
C LEU A 678 8.64 -3.96 10.01
N ILE A 679 8.58 -3.55 11.29
CA ILE A 679 9.77 -3.10 12.03
C ILE A 679 10.87 -4.19 12.02
N GLN A 680 10.49 -5.46 12.27
CA GLN A 680 11.43 -6.57 12.21
C GLN A 680 11.95 -6.80 10.79
N TYR A 681 11.07 -6.79 9.78
CA TYR A 681 11.44 -6.93 8.37
C TYR A 681 12.52 -5.92 7.96
N TYR A 682 12.38 -4.67 8.39
CA TYR A 682 13.32 -3.61 8.05
C TYR A 682 14.73 -3.75 8.65
N THR A 683 14.94 -4.67 9.60
CA THR A 683 16.29 -4.99 10.10
C THR A 683 17.11 -5.80 9.10
N SER A 684 16.44 -6.55 8.21
CA SER A 684 17.06 -7.38 7.17
C SER A 684 16.07 -7.55 5.99
N PRO A 685 15.82 -6.49 5.21
CA PRO A 685 14.79 -6.51 4.18
C PRO A 685 15.18 -7.38 2.98
N THR A 686 14.18 -7.96 2.32
CA THR A 686 14.37 -8.85 1.16
C THR A 686 14.74 -8.05 -0.07
N PRO A 687 15.92 -8.25 -0.68
CA PRO A 687 16.33 -7.53 -1.89
C PRO A 687 15.35 -7.76 -3.05
N VAL A 688 15.12 -6.73 -3.87
CA VAL A 688 14.45 -6.93 -5.16
C VAL A 688 15.39 -7.62 -6.13
N ILE A 689 14.83 -8.32 -7.12
CA ILE A 689 15.60 -8.93 -8.19
C ILE A 689 15.40 -8.12 -9.47
N LYS A 690 16.51 -7.70 -10.07
CA LYS A 690 16.50 -7.01 -11.35
C LYS A 690 16.58 -8.05 -12.47
N HIS A 691 15.56 -8.11 -13.31
CA HIS A 691 15.42 -9.07 -14.40
C HIS A 691 15.79 -8.50 -15.77
#